data_AF-A0A929GZT1-F1
#
_entry.id   AF-A0A929GZT1-F1
#
_cell.length_a   1.000
_cell.length_b   1.000
_cell.length_c   1.000
_cell.angle_alpha   90.00
_cell.angle_beta   90.00
_cell.angle_gamma   90.00
#
_symmetry.space_group_name_H-M   'P 1'
#
loop_
_entity.id
_entity.type
_entity.pdbx_description
1 polymer ?
#
loop_
_entity_poly.entity_id
_entity_poly.type
_entity_poly.pdbx_seq_one_letter_code
_entity_poly.pdbx_strand_id
1 'polypeptide(L)'
;DITYGTNNEFGFDYLRDNMVRDLSERVQQELHYAIIDEVDNILIDEARTPLIISGPAEESSELYRSFADIVRRLRPSSPESVEQDTPDGDYVLDERTRIVTLTEQGVERVEQVVPEVGAGESLYDSQHAHMLPYLDNALRAYVTYKRDKDYIVKDGEVIIVDEFTGRLMHGRRFSEGLHQAIEAKEGVQVRRESLTYATITFQNYFRMYEKLAGMTGTAKTEEEEFQRIYNLDVIMLPTNVEYRAIYGDLTARERRTDEVEEVSFAGVLDGRADVMVTTYEYADGNGRRYFERLDLVDVIYATEKAKFRAVVDEIAGLHEAGRPVLVGTIAIETSERLSRMLERRGAPHQVLNAKYHEKEAVIIAQAGRSGAVTIATNMAGRGVDIKLGGDPEAVARERLRKEGLDLAEISQVQWNHALELLRQGQDVTEAYPERWATVLAGAVADCAADHDRVVAMGGLHILGTERHEARRIDNQLRGRAGRQGDPGSSRFYISLEDELMRRFGGERVQGLMGRAGVDDIPLEFGILSKSIESAQKRVEGYNFDIRKHVLEYDDVVNKQREVIYAQRLQVLNASDLRDQVLRMVGEEVGHVVAAHMPGSDPDDWDLRGLYSELRTFFPLPSSVNYRQWRELSPDEIEARLAEMAERAYDEVNRTIGRELGRQAAREDVTLEALAQSADPARRLVYGRVVERLGEEPDEHIVAQPIRRLPDGMKAQIETAFVDAYRLFRDRQLVLRAVDGLWVRHLTDLDRLREGIGLRAYGQQNPLVAYRKEAHEMYEALLARIQEMVARSVYLVPQALLSQPRSRRLQALHPRMPGASRPPSGPQVVQRGGQPGDGPSTQSLGRNDPCWCGSGKKYKNCHMRQDQEQRRGTVTAERPPRRVTGGKEGRRKRRR
;
A
#
# COMPACT_ATOMS: atom_id res chain seq x y z
N ASP A 1 -0.65 -25.81 3.32
CA ASP A 1 -1.88 -26.23 2.62
C ASP A 1 -2.89 -25.10 2.50
N ILE A 2 -3.32 -24.47 3.61
CA ILE A 2 -4.29 -23.36 3.58
C ILE A 2 -3.69 -22.15 4.28
N THR A 3 -3.80 -20.98 3.65
CA THR A 3 -3.33 -19.70 4.20
C THR A 3 -4.52 -18.75 4.29
N TYR A 4 -4.77 -18.20 5.48
CA TYR A 4 -5.74 -17.14 5.70
C TYR A 4 -5.01 -15.79 5.76
N GLY A 5 -5.64 -14.75 5.22
CA GLY A 5 -5.08 -13.41 5.18
C GLY A 5 -6.07 -12.43 4.56
N THR A 6 -5.76 -11.14 4.66
CA THR A 6 -6.57 -10.10 4.01
C THR A 6 -6.17 -9.94 2.54
N ASN A 7 -7.11 -9.46 1.72
CA ASN A 7 -6.83 -9.09 0.32
C ASN A 7 -5.65 -8.13 0.18
N ASN A 8 -5.51 -7.16 1.09
CA ASN A 8 -4.42 -6.20 1.13
C ASN A 8 -3.08 -6.88 1.41
N GLU A 9 -3.00 -7.75 2.42
CA GLU A 9 -1.76 -8.48 2.72
C GLU A 9 -1.31 -9.32 1.52
N PHE A 10 -2.21 -10.12 0.96
CA PHE A 10 -1.91 -10.94 -0.22
C PHE A 10 -1.48 -10.10 -1.43
N GLY A 11 -2.20 -9.02 -1.73
CA GLY A 11 -1.85 -8.14 -2.84
C GLY A 11 -0.53 -7.38 -2.63
N PHE A 12 -0.25 -6.89 -1.42
CA PHE A 12 1.02 -6.21 -1.11
C PHE A 12 2.20 -7.18 -1.01
N ASP A 13 1.99 -8.41 -0.55
CA ASP A 13 3.00 -9.48 -0.61
C ASP A 13 3.34 -9.80 -2.07
N TYR A 14 2.34 -9.93 -2.95
CA TYR A 14 2.56 -10.10 -4.39
C TYR A 14 3.39 -8.96 -4.98
N LEU A 15 3.04 -7.70 -4.67
CA LEU A 15 3.81 -6.55 -5.15
C LEU A 15 5.25 -6.55 -4.62
N ARG A 16 5.47 -6.91 -3.35
CA ARG A 16 6.80 -7.02 -2.74
C ARG A 16 7.62 -8.14 -3.34
N ASP A 17 7.02 -9.31 -3.57
CA ASP A 17 7.66 -10.47 -4.19
C ASP A 17 8.20 -10.15 -5.59
N ASN A 18 7.54 -9.28 -6.35
CA ASN A 18 8.00 -8.86 -7.68
C ASN A 18 9.11 -7.79 -7.65
N MET A 19 9.43 -7.26 -6.47
CA MET A 19 10.51 -6.28 -6.24
C MET A 19 11.75 -6.88 -5.56
N VAL A 20 11.72 -8.16 -5.16
CA VAL A 20 12.87 -8.82 -4.50
C VAL A 20 14.08 -8.88 -5.42
N ARG A 21 15.27 -8.94 -4.81
CA ARG A 21 16.54 -9.13 -5.54
C ARG A 21 17.11 -10.53 -5.40
N ASP A 22 16.55 -11.32 -4.48
CA ASP A 22 16.88 -12.71 -4.24
C ASP A 22 15.59 -13.51 -4.09
N LEU A 23 15.52 -14.69 -4.72
CA LEU A 23 14.32 -15.53 -4.70
C LEU A 23 13.99 -16.06 -3.30
N SER A 24 14.98 -16.15 -2.40
CA SER A 24 14.76 -16.56 -1.01
C SER A 24 14.01 -15.51 -0.17
N GLU A 25 13.87 -14.27 -0.67
CA GLU A 25 13.10 -13.20 -0.02
C GLU A 25 11.61 -13.26 -0.36
N ARG A 26 11.19 -14.09 -1.34
CA ARG A 26 9.78 -14.24 -1.70
C ARG A 26 9.00 -14.92 -0.58
N VAL A 27 7.81 -14.41 -0.32
CA VAL A 27 6.91 -14.97 0.70
C VAL A 27 5.76 -15.76 0.09
N GLN A 28 5.40 -15.51 -1.18
CA GLN A 28 4.32 -16.22 -1.88
C GLN A 28 4.85 -17.32 -2.79
N GLN A 29 4.08 -18.41 -2.83
CA GLN A 29 4.21 -19.47 -3.83
C GLN A 29 3.35 -19.15 -5.05
N GLU A 30 3.19 -20.11 -5.96
CA GLU A 30 2.31 -20.00 -7.12
C GLU A 30 0.83 -19.84 -6.70
N LEU A 31 0.09 -19.02 -7.45
CA LEU A 31 -1.28 -18.62 -7.13
C LEU A 31 -2.28 -19.68 -7.63
N HIS A 32 -2.50 -20.74 -6.86
CA HIS A 32 -3.36 -21.85 -7.27
C HIS A 32 -4.87 -21.57 -7.09
N TYR A 33 -5.34 -21.41 -5.86
CA TYR A 33 -6.78 -21.29 -5.56
C TYR A 33 -7.06 -20.23 -4.50
N ALA A 34 -7.96 -19.29 -4.82
CA ALA A 34 -8.50 -18.33 -3.87
C ALA A 34 -9.99 -18.58 -3.61
N ILE A 35 -10.37 -18.64 -2.34
CA ILE A 35 -11.77 -18.57 -1.89
C ILE A 35 -11.94 -17.24 -1.16
N ILE A 36 -12.72 -16.34 -1.74
CA ILE A 36 -12.93 -14.99 -1.22
C ILE A 36 -14.19 -14.98 -0.35
N ASP A 37 -14.00 -14.78 0.95
CA ASP A 37 -15.10 -14.46 1.86
C ASP A 37 -15.53 -13.00 1.65
N GLU A 38 -16.84 -12.72 1.78
CA GLU A 38 -17.42 -11.40 1.50
C GLU A 38 -17.04 -10.88 0.10
N VAL A 39 -17.18 -11.74 -0.92
CA VAL A 39 -16.67 -11.50 -2.28
C VAL A 39 -17.17 -10.21 -2.93
N ASP A 40 -18.39 -9.77 -2.62
CA ASP A 40 -18.92 -8.50 -3.12
C ASP A 40 -18.25 -7.29 -2.46
N ASN A 41 -17.88 -7.37 -1.19
CA ASN A 41 -17.10 -6.31 -0.56
C ASN A 41 -15.70 -6.21 -1.20
N ILE A 42 -15.02 -7.34 -1.37
CA ILE A 42 -13.63 -7.35 -1.85
C ILE A 42 -13.54 -7.02 -3.34
N LEU A 43 -14.33 -7.69 -4.18
CA LEU A 43 -14.22 -7.58 -5.64
C LEU A 43 -15.04 -6.45 -6.26
N ILE A 44 -15.93 -5.79 -5.49
CA ILE A 44 -16.81 -4.71 -5.98
C ILE A 44 -16.64 -3.43 -5.16
N ASP A 45 -16.65 -3.47 -3.83
CA ASP A 45 -16.48 -2.23 -3.03
C ASP A 45 -15.02 -1.77 -2.97
N GLU A 46 -14.11 -2.67 -2.58
CA GLU A 46 -12.69 -2.34 -2.40
C GLU A 46 -11.94 -2.27 -3.73
N ALA A 47 -12.45 -2.95 -4.77
CA ALA A 47 -11.91 -2.94 -6.13
C ALA A 47 -12.04 -1.59 -6.87
N ARG A 48 -12.41 -0.51 -6.18
CA ARG A 48 -12.42 0.86 -6.70
C ARG A 48 -11.04 1.51 -6.74
N THR A 49 -10.13 1.06 -5.88
CA THR A 49 -8.80 1.64 -5.75
C THR A 49 -7.74 0.55 -5.94
N PRO A 50 -6.72 0.77 -6.79
CA PRO A 50 -5.63 -0.18 -6.93
C PRO A 50 -4.75 -0.20 -5.67
N LEU A 51 -4.04 -1.31 -5.48
CA LEU A 51 -2.94 -1.41 -4.54
C LEU A 51 -1.72 -0.73 -5.14
N ILE A 52 -1.14 0.22 -4.42
CA ILE A 52 0.01 1.00 -4.89
C ILE A 52 1.09 0.99 -3.79
N ILE A 53 2.32 0.65 -4.17
CA ILE A 53 3.50 0.91 -3.37
C ILE A 53 4.17 2.15 -3.95
N SER A 54 4.20 3.23 -3.16
CA SER A 54 4.89 4.46 -3.50
C SER A 54 6.06 4.71 -2.55
N GLY A 55 7.11 5.33 -3.07
CA GLY A 55 8.29 5.70 -2.29
C GLY A 55 8.83 7.06 -2.74
N PRO A 56 9.58 7.75 -1.87
CA PRO A 56 10.27 8.97 -2.27
C PRO A 56 11.33 8.61 -3.32
N ALA A 57 11.44 9.41 -4.38
CA ALA A 57 12.62 9.37 -5.24
C ALA A 57 13.88 9.60 -4.38
N GLU A 58 14.95 8.84 -4.64
CA GLU A 58 16.25 9.00 -3.99
C GLU A 58 16.97 10.31 -4.37
N GLU A 59 16.37 11.12 -5.24
CA GLU A 59 16.99 12.34 -5.76
C GLU A 59 17.21 13.39 -4.67
N SER A 60 18.42 13.96 -4.67
CA SER A 60 18.77 15.04 -3.75
C SER A 60 18.14 16.35 -4.21
N SER A 61 17.16 16.85 -3.46
CA SER A 61 16.62 18.20 -3.64
C SER A 61 17.70 19.29 -3.56
N GLU A 62 18.88 18.97 -3.02
CA GLU A 62 20.04 19.87 -2.96
C GLU A 62 20.78 19.94 -4.29
N LEU A 63 20.93 18.81 -5.02
CA LEU A 63 21.58 18.80 -6.34
C LEU A 63 20.79 19.63 -7.36
N TYR A 64 19.46 19.53 -7.38
CA TYR A 64 18.62 20.39 -8.24
C TYR A 64 18.83 21.88 -7.98
N ARG A 65 18.96 22.28 -6.71
CA ARG A 65 19.22 23.68 -6.35
C ARG A 65 20.64 24.09 -6.74
N SER A 66 21.63 23.25 -6.46
CA SER A 66 23.04 23.50 -6.78
C SER A 66 23.21 23.72 -8.29
N PHE A 67 22.71 22.79 -9.11
CA PHE A 67 22.82 22.91 -10.57
C PHE A 67 21.97 24.06 -11.15
N ALA A 68 20.81 24.37 -10.59
CA ALA A 68 20.07 25.58 -10.97
C ALA A 68 20.89 26.86 -10.72
N ASP A 69 21.58 26.94 -9.58
CA ASP A 69 22.44 28.08 -9.24
C ASP A 69 23.70 28.18 -10.12
N ILE A 70 24.28 27.04 -10.51
CA ILE A 70 25.43 26.97 -11.41
C ILE A 70 25.02 27.43 -12.82
N VAL A 71 23.97 26.80 -13.38
CA VAL A 71 23.50 27.08 -14.75
C VAL A 71 23.06 28.53 -14.92
N ARG A 72 22.48 29.14 -13.88
CA ARG A 72 22.12 30.57 -13.89
C ARG A 72 23.28 31.51 -14.21
N ARG A 73 24.53 31.07 -14.01
CA ARG A 73 25.75 31.88 -14.23
C ARG A 73 26.44 31.59 -15.57
N LEU A 74 25.98 30.58 -16.31
CA LEU A 74 26.53 30.23 -17.61
C LEU A 74 26.05 31.21 -18.69
N ARG A 75 26.90 31.44 -19.69
CA ARG A 75 26.64 32.37 -20.80
C ARG A 75 26.41 31.62 -22.11
N PRO A 76 25.40 31.99 -22.91
CA PRO A 76 25.23 31.43 -24.25
C PRO A 76 26.38 31.88 -25.17
N SER A 77 26.73 31.03 -26.13
CA SER A 77 27.64 31.39 -27.22
C SER A 77 26.96 32.32 -28.22
N SER A 78 27.72 33.21 -28.86
CA SER A 78 27.22 34.13 -29.88
C SER A 78 26.87 33.38 -31.18
N PRO A 79 25.81 33.73 -31.91
CA PRO A 79 25.45 33.07 -33.18
C PRO A 79 26.60 33.03 -34.18
N GLU A 80 27.37 34.12 -34.27
CA GLU A 80 28.49 34.25 -35.19
C GLU A 80 29.64 33.27 -34.85
N SER A 81 29.87 33.00 -33.57
CA SER A 81 30.90 32.05 -33.12
C SER A 81 30.51 30.60 -33.37
N VAL A 82 29.21 30.29 -33.28
CA VAL A 82 28.65 28.96 -33.56
C VAL A 82 28.70 28.66 -35.06
N GLU A 83 28.36 29.63 -35.90
CA GLU A 83 28.48 29.50 -37.37
C GLU A 83 29.93 29.31 -37.84
N GLN A 84 30.90 29.80 -37.06
CA GLN A 84 32.34 29.67 -37.31
C GLN A 84 32.98 28.45 -36.62
N ASP A 85 32.17 27.55 -36.04
CA ASP A 85 32.62 26.35 -35.31
C ASP A 85 33.66 26.65 -34.20
N THR A 86 33.55 27.83 -33.58
CA THR A 86 34.44 28.32 -32.51
C THR A 86 33.63 28.98 -31.39
N PRO A 87 32.73 28.24 -30.72
CA PRO A 87 31.78 28.82 -29.77
C PRO A 87 32.48 29.54 -28.61
N ASP A 88 32.08 30.78 -28.35
CA ASP A 88 32.73 31.69 -27.39
C ASP A 88 32.05 31.75 -25.99
N GLY A 89 30.98 30.97 -25.81
CA GLY A 89 30.21 30.89 -24.57
C GLY A 89 30.35 29.53 -23.87
N ASP A 90 29.55 29.35 -22.81
CA ASP A 90 29.51 28.14 -22.00
C ASP A 90 28.59 27.06 -22.57
N TYR A 91 27.60 27.45 -23.39
CA TYR A 91 26.69 26.50 -24.03
C TYR A 91 26.23 27.00 -25.40
N VAL A 92 25.73 26.07 -26.20
CA VAL A 92 25.11 26.29 -27.51
C VAL A 92 23.68 25.75 -27.46
N LEU A 93 22.73 26.54 -27.98
CA LEU A 93 21.35 26.12 -28.19
C LEU A 93 21.13 25.92 -29.69
N ASP A 94 20.76 24.72 -30.10
CA ASP A 94 20.24 24.48 -31.45
C ASP A 94 18.76 24.86 -31.46
N GLU A 95 18.40 25.95 -32.16
CA GLU A 95 17.03 26.44 -32.24
C GLU A 95 16.07 25.50 -33.00
N ARG A 96 16.57 24.63 -33.90
CA ARG A 96 15.74 23.66 -34.63
C ARG A 96 15.37 22.46 -33.76
N THR A 97 16.35 21.91 -33.05
CA THR A 97 16.14 20.70 -32.22
C THR A 97 15.77 21.04 -30.78
N ARG A 98 15.93 22.30 -30.35
CA ARG A 98 15.82 22.78 -28.96
C ARG A 98 16.76 22.06 -27.98
N ILE A 99 17.82 21.45 -28.49
CA ILE A 99 18.85 20.77 -27.69
C ILE A 99 19.87 21.82 -27.23
N VAL A 100 20.28 21.71 -25.98
CA VAL A 100 21.29 22.58 -25.36
C VAL A 100 22.51 21.73 -25.05
N THR A 101 23.67 22.12 -25.58
CA THR A 101 24.93 21.40 -25.39
C THR A 101 25.95 22.31 -24.74
N LEU A 102 26.68 21.83 -23.74
CA LEU A 102 27.79 22.59 -23.15
C LEU A 102 28.98 22.62 -24.11
N THR A 103 29.67 23.75 -24.15
CA THR A 103 30.97 23.85 -24.82
C THR A 103 32.07 23.29 -23.91
N GLU A 104 33.28 23.05 -24.44
CA GLU A 104 34.42 22.65 -23.62
C GLU A 104 34.68 23.66 -22.47
N GLN A 105 34.54 24.96 -22.76
CA GLN A 105 34.67 26.02 -21.76
C GLN A 105 33.57 25.94 -20.69
N GLY A 106 32.34 25.61 -21.09
CA GLY A 106 31.22 25.44 -20.17
C GLY A 106 31.38 24.23 -19.27
N VAL A 107 31.87 23.10 -19.80
CA VAL A 107 32.20 21.90 -19.02
C VAL A 107 33.25 22.24 -17.97
N GLU A 108 34.36 22.87 -18.36
CA GLU A 108 35.43 23.27 -17.43
C GLU A 108 34.91 24.22 -16.34
N ARG A 109 34.03 25.17 -16.71
CA ARG A 109 33.43 26.11 -15.74
C ARG A 109 32.49 25.42 -14.76
N VAL A 110 31.74 24.42 -15.21
CA VAL A 110 30.87 23.63 -14.31
C VAL A 110 31.73 22.79 -13.37
N GLU A 111 32.73 22.08 -13.89
CA GLU A 111 33.67 21.25 -13.12
C GLU A 111 34.40 22.04 -12.01
N GLN A 112 34.76 23.29 -12.26
CA GLN A 112 35.41 24.16 -11.26
C GLN A 112 34.48 24.60 -10.12
N VAL A 113 33.17 24.58 -10.32
CA VAL A 113 32.18 25.13 -9.38
C VAL A 113 31.46 24.04 -8.60
N VAL A 114 31.36 22.83 -9.15
CA VAL A 114 30.76 21.66 -8.49
C VAL A 114 31.70 21.16 -7.39
N PRO A 115 31.33 21.26 -6.10
CA PRO A 115 32.20 20.87 -4.98
C PRO A 115 32.64 19.40 -4.98
N GLU A 116 31.85 18.53 -5.59
CA GLU A 116 32.06 17.09 -5.67
C GLU A 116 33.11 16.68 -6.71
N VAL A 117 33.44 17.55 -7.68
CA VAL A 117 34.43 17.28 -8.73
C VAL A 117 35.79 17.83 -8.31
N GLY A 118 36.79 16.95 -8.15
CA GLY A 118 38.15 17.32 -7.77
C GLY A 118 38.91 18.03 -8.90
N ALA A 119 39.99 18.75 -8.55
CA ALA A 119 40.83 19.42 -9.54
C ALA A 119 41.49 18.41 -10.49
N GLY A 120 41.13 18.45 -11.77
CA GLY A 120 41.62 17.53 -12.81
C GLY A 120 40.80 16.24 -12.97
N GLU A 121 39.69 16.12 -12.25
CA GLU A 121 38.65 15.11 -12.49
C GLU A 121 37.61 15.66 -13.47
N SER A 122 37.01 14.78 -14.27
CA SER A 122 35.96 15.18 -15.20
C SER A 122 34.58 14.89 -14.64
N LEU A 123 33.60 15.75 -14.94
CA LEU A 123 32.19 15.51 -14.67
C LEU A 123 31.68 14.21 -15.34
N TYR A 124 32.34 13.80 -16.43
CA TYR A 124 32.04 12.57 -17.17
C TYR A 124 32.71 11.32 -16.56
N ASP A 125 33.53 11.47 -15.52
CA ASP A 125 34.08 10.32 -14.82
C ASP A 125 32.96 9.51 -14.17
N SER A 126 33.10 8.18 -14.17
CA SER A 126 32.07 7.25 -13.64
C SER A 126 31.62 7.53 -12.21
N GLN A 127 32.48 8.14 -11.38
CA GLN A 127 32.15 8.56 -10.02
C GLN A 127 31.18 9.75 -9.97
N HIS A 128 31.19 10.60 -10.99
CA HIS A 128 30.43 11.87 -11.09
C HIS A 128 29.23 11.79 -12.03
N ALA A 129 29.15 10.74 -12.87
CA ALA A 129 28.11 10.54 -13.86
C ALA A 129 26.66 10.64 -13.33
N HIS A 130 26.42 10.32 -12.05
CA HIS A 130 25.10 10.45 -11.42
C HIS A 130 24.57 11.89 -11.35
N MET A 131 25.44 12.89 -11.51
CA MET A 131 25.09 14.32 -11.50
C MET A 131 24.67 14.85 -12.87
N LEU A 132 25.05 14.20 -13.97
CA LEU A 132 24.79 14.65 -15.34
C LEU A 132 23.30 14.92 -15.64
N PRO A 133 22.34 14.08 -15.20
CA PRO A 133 20.92 14.36 -15.44
C PRO A 133 20.43 15.64 -14.75
N TYR A 134 20.99 16.01 -13.60
CA TYR A 134 20.60 17.24 -12.90
C TYR A 134 21.10 18.48 -13.63
N LEU A 135 22.33 18.42 -14.16
CA LEU A 135 22.91 19.47 -14.98
C LEU A 135 22.14 19.66 -16.29
N ASP A 136 21.86 18.57 -17.01
CA ASP A 136 21.09 18.60 -18.26
C ASP A 136 19.69 19.19 -18.03
N ASN A 137 18.97 18.71 -17.01
CA ASN A 137 17.66 19.23 -16.67
C ASN A 137 17.69 20.70 -16.25
N ALA A 138 18.72 21.14 -15.51
CA ALA A 138 18.89 22.55 -15.15
C ALA A 138 19.15 23.42 -16.39
N LEU A 139 20.00 22.98 -17.31
CA LEU A 139 20.24 23.63 -18.61
C LEU A 139 18.96 23.76 -19.42
N ARG A 140 18.24 22.65 -19.62
CA ARG A 140 16.96 22.62 -20.33
C ARG A 140 15.93 23.55 -19.66
N ALA A 141 15.81 23.49 -18.34
CA ALA A 141 14.88 24.34 -17.58
C ALA A 141 15.18 25.85 -17.76
N TYR A 142 16.44 26.27 -17.74
CA TYR A 142 16.83 27.68 -17.89
C TYR A 142 16.73 28.18 -19.33
N VAL A 143 17.25 27.38 -20.27
CA VAL A 143 17.47 27.81 -21.65
C VAL A 143 16.20 27.62 -22.48
N THR A 144 15.58 26.44 -22.41
CA THR A 144 14.47 26.05 -23.30
C THR A 144 13.10 26.48 -22.76
N TYR A 145 12.85 26.32 -21.46
CA TYR A 145 11.53 26.58 -20.86
C TYR A 145 11.42 27.99 -20.27
N LYS A 146 10.37 28.72 -20.62
CA LYS A 146 10.13 30.13 -20.25
C LYS A 146 8.88 30.28 -19.38
N ARG A 147 9.04 31.03 -18.29
CA ARG A 147 7.94 31.47 -17.44
C ARG A 147 6.97 32.35 -18.23
N ASP A 148 5.69 32.22 -17.92
CA ASP A 148 4.55 32.90 -18.56
C ASP A 148 4.33 32.52 -20.03
N LYS A 149 5.05 31.50 -20.53
CA LYS A 149 4.84 30.88 -21.84
C LYS A 149 4.59 29.38 -21.71
N ASP A 150 5.54 28.66 -21.12
CA ASP A 150 5.49 27.20 -20.98
C ASP A 150 4.97 26.76 -19.60
N TYR A 151 5.11 27.62 -18.59
CA TYR A 151 4.60 27.41 -17.23
C TYR A 151 4.38 28.75 -16.51
N ILE A 152 3.59 28.76 -15.45
CA ILE A 152 3.46 29.87 -14.50
C ILE A 152 3.83 29.41 -13.09
N VAL A 153 4.11 30.36 -12.20
CA VAL A 153 4.30 30.10 -10.77
C VAL A 153 3.19 30.77 -9.98
N LYS A 154 2.39 29.99 -9.25
CA LYS A 154 1.27 30.49 -8.45
C LYS A 154 1.19 29.74 -7.13
N ASP A 155 0.94 30.45 -6.04
CA ASP A 155 0.81 29.88 -4.68
C ASP A 155 2.01 29.02 -4.24
N GLY A 156 3.20 29.32 -4.76
CA GLY A 156 4.42 28.54 -4.49
C GLY A 156 4.46 27.20 -5.24
N GLU A 157 3.74 27.06 -6.34
CA GLU A 157 3.76 25.88 -7.22
C GLU A 157 3.97 26.27 -8.69
N VAL A 158 4.67 25.40 -9.43
CA VAL A 158 4.82 25.51 -10.89
C VAL A 158 3.62 24.82 -11.57
N ILE A 159 2.93 25.53 -12.46
CA ILE A 159 1.77 25.03 -13.21
C ILE A 159 2.06 25.15 -14.70
N ILE A 160 1.93 24.05 -15.45
CA ILE A 160 2.23 24.02 -16.89
C ILE A 160 1.16 24.78 -17.68
N VAL A 161 1.59 25.48 -18.74
CA VAL A 161 0.71 26.14 -19.72
C VAL A 161 0.72 25.32 -21.01
N ASP A 162 -0.46 25.00 -21.53
CA ASP A 162 -0.59 24.32 -22.83
C ASP A 162 -0.23 25.28 -23.99
N GLU A 163 0.74 24.90 -24.83
CA GLU A 163 1.30 25.76 -25.90
C GLU A 163 0.27 26.12 -26.98
N PHE A 164 -0.76 25.28 -27.20
CA PHE A 164 -1.77 25.50 -28.25
C PHE A 164 -2.98 26.28 -27.75
N THR A 165 -3.36 26.11 -26.49
CA THR A 165 -4.62 26.65 -25.94
C THR A 165 -4.42 27.70 -24.86
N GLY A 166 -3.21 27.84 -24.31
CA GLY A 166 -2.91 28.74 -23.19
C GLY A 166 -3.57 28.35 -21.87
N ARG A 167 -4.15 27.14 -21.78
CA ARG A 167 -4.83 26.67 -20.56
C ARG A 167 -3.83 26.26 -19.50
N LEU A 168 -4.19 26.52 -18.24
CA LEU A 168 -3.42 26.09 -17.08
C LEU A 168 -3.69 24.61 -16.78
N MET A 169 -2.64 23.81 -16.78
CA MET A 169 -2.70 22.37 -16.56
C MET A 169 -2.36 22.03 -15.11
N HIS A 170 -3.35 22.19 -14.23
CA HIS A 170 -3.24 21.81 -12.82
C HIS A 170 -3.02 20.29 -12.66
N GLY A 171 -2.17 19.91 -11.71
CA GLY A 171 -1.80 18.51 -11.44
C GLY A 171 -0.72 17.94 -12.38
N ARG A 172 -0.53 18.51 -13.58
CA ARG A 172 0.49 18.05 -14.51
C ARG A 172 1.89 18.54 -14.13
N ARG A 173 2.87 17.64 -14.26
CA ARG A 173 4.30 17.91 -14.04
C ARG A 173 5.11 17.53 -15.27
N PHE A 174 6.24 18.20 -15.48
CA PHE A 174 7.21 17.79 -16.50
C PHE A 174 7.93 16.52 -16.04
N SER A 175 8.28 15.62 -16.98
CA SER A 175 8.92 14.32 -16.71
C SER A 175 10.43 14.42 -16.48
N GLU A 176 11.05 13.31 -16.09
CA GLU A 176 12.51 13.13 -15.99
C GLU A 176 13.25 14.12 -15.08
N GLY A 177 12.61 14.64 -14.03
CA GLY A 177 13.25 15.60 -13.12
C GLY A 177 13.24 17.05 -13.60
N LEU A 178 12.70 17.32 -14.79
CA LEU A 178 12.61 18.67 -15.36
C LEU A 178 11.68 19.58 -14.54
N HIS A 179 10.61 19.04 -13.95
CA HIS A 179 9.71 19.83 -13.12
C HIS A 179 10.41 20.32 -11.84
N GLN A 180 11.21 19.46 -11.22
CA GLN A 180 12.04 19.76 -10.06
C GLN A 180 13.13 20.78 -10.41
N ALA A 181 13.72 20.67 -11.59
CA ALA A 181 14.66 21.66 -12.11
C ALA A 181 14.00 23.03 -12.34
N ILE A 182 12.75 23.07 -12.82
CA ILE A 182 11.98 24.33 -12.96
C ILE A 182 11.56 24.88 -11.58
N GLU A 183 11.12 24.02 -10.65
CA GLU A 183 10.86 24.42 -9.26
C GLU A 183 12.12 25.03 -8.63
N ALA A 184 13.30 24.42 -8.84
CA ALA A 184 14.59 24.93 -8.36
C ALA A 184 14.97 26.27 -9.03
N LYS A 185 14.83 26.37 -10.36
CA LYS A 185 15.06 27.59 -11.15
C LYS A 185 14.26 28.78 -10.63
N GLU A 186 12.99 28.56 -10.28
CA GLU A 186 12.07 29.61 -9.82
C GLU A 186 12.15 29.87 -8.30
N GLY A 187 13.03 29.17 -7.58
CA GLY A 187 13.16 29.29 -6.13
C GLY A 187 11.97 28.74 -5.34
N VAL A 188 11.18 27.87 -5.97
CA VAL A 188 10.07 27.14 -5.34
C VAL A 188 10.61 25.98 -4.50
N GLN A 189 9.85 25.55 -3.49
CA GLN A 189 10.22 24.36 -2.73
C GLN A 189 10.23 23.14 -3.65
N VAL A 190 11.44 22.67 -4.01
CA VAL A 190 11.64 21.42 -4.75
C VAL A 190 11.03 20.28 -3.96
N ARG A 191 9.93 19.73 -4.46
CA ARG A 191 9.27 18.60 -3.83
C ARG A 191 9.95 17.32 -4.28
N ARG A 192 10.23 16.43 -3.32
CA ARG A 192 10.64 15.06 -3.68
C ARG A 192 9.52 14.44 -4.48
N GLU A 193 9.89 13.83 -5.59
CA GLU A 193 8.95 13.06 -6.37
C GLU A 193 8.48 11.85 -5.55
N SER A 194 7.19 11.57 -5.56
CA SER A 194 6.66 10.29 -5.13
C SER A 194 6.62 9.41 -6.36
N LEU A 195 7.42 8.35 -6.37
CA LEU A 195 7.45 7.39 -7.48
C LEU A 195 6.53 6.20 -7.16
N THR A 196 5.86 5.71 -8.18
CA THR A 196 5.07 4.47 -8.09
C THR A 196 6.00 3.29 -8.36
N TYR A 197 6.34 2.55 -7.31
CA TYR A 197 7.25 1.40 -7.39
C TYR A 197 6.56 0.18 -7.98
N ALA A 198 5.34 -0.08 -7.53
CA ALA A 198 4.54 -1.19 -7.98
C ALA A 198 3.05 -0.85 -7.82
N THR A 199 2.22 -1.35 -8.72
CA THR A 199 0.76 -1.17 -8.67
C THR A 199 0.06 -2.39 -9.25
N ILE A 200 -1.10 -2.74 -8.69
CA ILE A 200 -2.02 -3.75 -9.24
C ILE A 200 -3.45 -3.48 -8.78
N THR A 201 -4.44 -3.73 -9.64
CA THR A 201 -5.85 -3.73 -9.24
C THR A 201 -6.25 -5.07 -8.60
N PHE A 202 -7.21 -5.09 -7.68
CA PHE A 202 -7.74 -6.35 -7.14
C PHE A 202 -8.28 -7.27 -8.24
N GLN A 203 -8.91 -6.68 -9.25
CA GLN A 203 -9.38 -7.35 -10.45
C GLN A 203 -8.27 -8.19 -11.08
N ASN A 204 -7.17 -7.56 -11.49
CA ASN A 204 -6.06 -8.25 -12.13
C ASN A 204 -5.29 -9.17 -11.17
N TYR A 205 -5.25 -8.83 -9.88
CA TYR A 205 -4.67 -9.72 -8.87
C TYR A 205 -5.39 -11.06 -8.79
N PHE A 206 -6.72 -11.05 -8.57
CA PHE A 206 -7.49 -12.27 -8.40
C PHE A 206 -7.67 -13.07 -9.70
N ARG A 207 -7.62 -12.40 -10.87
CA ARG A 207 -7.62 -13.06 -12.18
C ARG A 207 -6.40 -13.95 -12.44
N MET A 208 -5.29 -13.76 -11.71
CA MET A 208 -4.11 -14.59 -11.85
C MET A 208 -4.22 -15.96 -11.18
N TYR A 209 -5.20 -16.17 -10.29
CA TYR A 209 -5.38 -17.47 -9.66
C TYR A 209 -5.92 -18.49 -10.67
N GLU A 210 -5.37 -19.71 -10.67
CA GLU A 210 -5.83 -20.79 -11.56
C GLU A 210 -7.31 -21.13 -11.32
N LYS A 211 -7.74 -21.03 -10.06
CA LYS A 211 -9.13 -21.16 -9.65
C LYS A 211 -9.52 -20.02 -8.73
N LEU A 212 -10.73 -19.50 -8.92
CA LEU A 212 -11.31 -18.45 -8.11
C LEU A 212 -12.72 -18.86 -7.68
N ALA A 213 -13.04 -18.68 -6.41
CA ALA A 213 -14.38 -18.84 -5.85
C ALA A 213 -14.64 -17.77 -4.80
N GLY A 214 -15.91 -17.55 -4.46
CA GLY A 214 -16.26 -16.63 -3.40
C GLY A 214 -17.61 -16.92 -2.79
N MET A 215 -17.84 -16.35 -1.61
CA MET A 215 -19.10 -16.47 -0.87
C MET A 215 -19.53 -15.12 -0.31
N THR A 216 -20.83 -14.88 -0.32
CA THR A 216 -21.47 -13.70 0.28
C THR A 216 -22.98 -13.90 0.30
N GLY A 217 -23.68 -13.15 1.16
CA GLY A 217 -25.15 -13.13 1.17
C GLY A 217 -25.78 -12.30 0.05
N THR A 218 -25.01 -11.49 -0.70
CA THR A 218 -25.59 -10.45 -1.58
C THR A 218 -24.94 -10.34 -2.98
N ALA A 219 -24.40 -11.42 -3.53
CA ALA A 219 -23.73 -11.40 -4.84
C ALA A 219 -24.67 -11.23 -6.04
N LYS A 220 -25.94 -11.64 -5.94
CA LYS A 220 -26.82 -11.77 -7.12
C LYS A 220 -27.05 -10.46 -7.87
N THR A 221 -27.00 -9.31 -7.19
CA THR A 221 -27.17 -8.00 -7.85
C THR A 221 -26.02 -7.67 -8.80
N GLU A 222 -24.82 -8.21 -8.55
CA GLU A 222 -23.59 -7.93 -9.31
C GLU A 222 -23.17 -9.09 -10.21
N GLU A 223 -24.07 -10.05 -10.48
CA GLU A 223 -23.78 -11.25 -11.27
C GLU A 223 -23.15 -10.92 -12.63
N GLU A 224 -23.66 -9.90 -13.31
CA GLU A 224 -23.13 -9.45 -14.61
C GLU A 224 -21.69 -8.95 -14.51
N GLU A 225 -21.33 -8.27 -13.42
CA GLU A 225 -19.96 -7.80 -13.17
C GLU A 225 -19.04 -8.98 -12.82
N PHE A 226 -19.49 -9.90 -11.97
CA PHE A 226 -18.74 -11.11 -11.62
C PHE A 226 -18.42 -11.98 -12.84
N GLN A 227 -19.41 -12.19 -13.73
CA GLN A 227 -19.22 -12.94 -14.95
C GLN A 227 -18.29 -12.22 -15.93
N ARG A 228 -18.48 -10.92 -16.15
CA ARG A 228 -17.70 -10.16 -17.13
C ARG A 228 -16.24 -9.94 -16.74
N ILE A 229 -15.97 -9.67 -15.47
CA ILE A 229 -14.63 -9.30 -15.01
C ILE A 229 -13.85 -10.54 -14.53
N TYR A 230 -14.52 -11.44 -13.80
CA TYR A 230 -13.85 -12.54 -13.09
C TYR A 230 -14.22 -13.92 -13.64
N ASN A 231 -15.13 -14.01 -14.62
CA ASN A 231 -15.67 -15.29 -15.11
C ASN A 231 -16.24 -16.15 -13.97
N LEU A 232 -16.95 -15.51 -13.03
CA LEU A 232 -17.59 -16.15 -11.89
C LEU A 232 -19.11 -16.17 -12.05
N ASP A 233 -19.70 -17.36 -12.00
CA ASP A 233 -21.15 -17.54 -11.93
C ASP A 233 -21.67 -17.34 -10.50
N VAL A 234 -22.86 -16.74 -10.37
CA VAL A 234 -23.49 -16.50 -9.07
C VAL A 234 -24.66 -17.46 -8.86
N ILE A 235 -24.45 -18.42 -7.97
CA ILE A 235 -25.48 -19.39 -7.58
C ILE A 235 -26.10 -18.96 -6.26
N MET A 236 -27.42 -18.71 -6.26
CA MET A 236 -28.16 -18.51 -5.02
C MET A 236 -28.48 -19.87 -4.40
N LEU A 237 -27.88 -20.14 -3.24
CA LEU A 237 -28.22 -21.31 -2.46
C LEU A 237 -29.47 -21.02 -1.61
N PRO A 238 -30.44 -21.95 -1.51
CA PRO A 238 -31.55 -21.78 -0.59
C PRO A 238 -31.02 -21.71 0.84
N THR A 239 -31.67 -20.91 1.68
CA THR A 239 -31.38 -20.93 3.13
C THR A 239 -31.72 -22.29 3.71
N ASN A 240 -31.19 -22.62 4.90
CA ASN A 240 -31.49 -23.89 5.57
C ASN A 240 -33.00 -24.14 5.73
N VAL A 241 -33.78 -23.10 6.07
CA VAL A 241 -35.23 -23.20 6.25
C VAL A 241 -35.95 -23.40 4.93
N GLU A 242 -35.60 -22.63 3.90
CA GLU A 242 -36.16 -22.80 2.55
C GLU A 242 -35.81 -24.15 1.94
N TYR A 243 -34.57 -24.61 2.11
CA TYR A 243 -34.12 -25.93 1.66
C TYR A 243 -35.01 -27.03 2.26
N ARG A 244 -35.19 -26.99 3.59
CA ARG A 244 -36.06 -27.93 4.30
C ARG A 244 -37.53 -27.83 3.84
N ALA A 245 -38.00 -26.64 3.49
CA ALA A 245 -39.33 -26.47 2.91
C ALA A 245 -39.45 -27.07 1.50
N ILE A 246 -38.45 -26.86 0.64
CA ILE A 246 -38.39 -27.39 -0.74
C ILE A 246 -38.41 -28.92 -0.75
N TYR A 247 -37.69 -29.57 0.19
CA TYR A 247 -37.60 -31.03 0.27
C TYR A 247 -38.66 -31.68 1.17
N GLY A 248 -39.61 -30.89 1.71
CA GLY A 248 -40.81 -31.39 2.38
C GLY A 248 -40.72 -31.60 3.88
N ASP A 249 -39.62 -31.20 4.54
CA ASP A 249 -39.52 -31.22 6.01
C ASP A 249 -40.40 -30.14 6.66
N LEU A 250 -40.54 -29.00 5.98
CA LEU A 250 -41.30 -27.83 6.44
C LEU A 250 -42.33 -27.41 5.39
N THR A 251 -43.41 -26.77 5.82
CA THR A 251 -44.43 -26.17 4.95
C THR A 251 -44.46 -24.66 5.16
N ALA A 252 -44.31 -23.89 4.09
CA ALA A 252 -44.45 -22.43 4.12
C ALA A 252 -45.94 -22.02 4.15
N ARG A 253 -46.30 -21.07 5.01
CA ARG A 253 -47.64 -20.50 5.12
C ARG A 253 -47.58 -19.00 5.37
N GLU A 254 -48.32 -18.23 4.58
CA GLU A 254 -48.58 -16.83 4.85
C GLU A 254 -49.70 -16.69 5.88
N ARG A 255 -49.47 -15.87 6.92
CA ARG A 255 -50.42 -15.62 8.00
C ARG A 255 -50.45 -14.13 8.31
N ARG A 256 -51.56 -13.64 8.85
CA ARG A 256 -51.58 -12.29 9.42
C ARG A 256 -50.84 -12.29 10.76
N THR A 257 -50.17 -11.20 11.08
CA THR A 257 -49.39 -11.09 12.33
C THR A 257 -50.24 -11.28 13.59
N ASP A 258 -51.54 -10.96 13.56
CA ASP A 258 -52.48 -11.21 14.67
C ASP A 258 -52.88 -12.68 14.84
N GLU A 259 -52.64 -13.53 13.84
CA GLU A 259 -52.90 -14.97 13.88
C GLU A 259 -51.72 -15.78 14.42
N VAL A 260 -50.59 -15.13 14.73
CA VAL A 260 -49.37 -15.74 15.26
C VAL A 260 -49.23 -15.37 16.74
N GLU A 261 -49.86 -16.13 17.63
CA GLU A 261 -49.89 -15.85 19.06
C GLU A 261 -48.49 -15.90 19.73
N GLU A 262 -47.54 -16.61 19.13
CA GLU A 262 -46.20 -16.82 19.69
C GLU A 262 -45.26 -15.62 19.51
N VAL A 263 -45.56 -14.69 18.58
CA VAL A 263 -44.66 -13.58 18.22
C VAL A 263 -45.43 -12.27 18.04
N SER A 264 -45.08 -11.27 18.83
CA SER A 264 -45.81 -9.99 18.89
C SER A 264 -45.32 -8.88 17.95
N PHE A 265 -44.09 -9.00 17.40
CA PHE A 265 -43.41 -7.90 16.70
C PHE A 265 -43.53 -6.56 17.45
N ALA A 266 -43.19 -6.58 18.74
CA ALA A 266 -43.39 -5.48 19.65
C ALA A 266 -42.75 -4.17 19.10
N GLY A 267 -43.50 -3.08 19.18
CA GLY A 267 -43.04 -1.72 18.88
C GLY A 267 -42.92 -1.32 17.39
N VAL A 268 -43.17 -2.21 16.42
CA VAL A 268 -43.00 -1.88 14.99
C VAL A 268 -44.27 -1.86 14.14
N LEU A 269 -45.35 -2.50 14.58
CA LEU A 269 -46.57 -2.61 13.78
C LEU A 269 -47.54 -1.43 13.94
N ASP A 270 -47.33 -0.54 14.93
CA ASP A 270 -48.17 0.65 15.19
C ASP A 270 -49.69 0.34 15.29
N GLY A 271 -50.06 -0.87 15.70
CA GLY A 271 -51.46 -1.33 15.75
C GLY A 271 -52.03 -1.88 14.42
N ARG A 272 -51.21 -2.00 13.36
CA ARG A 272 -51.56 -2.67 12.11
C ARG A 272 -51.47 -4.18 12.26
N ALA A 273 -52.62 -4.84 12.37
CA ALA A 273 -52.77 -6.29 12.53
C ALA A 273 -52.81 -7.05 11.18
N ASP A 274 -53.00 -6.33 10.07
CA ASP A 274 -53.19 -6.87 8.72
C ASP A 274 -51.88 -7.17 7.97
N VAL A 275 -50.73 -6.97 8.61
CA VAL A 275 -49.43 -7.28 8.02
C VAL A 275 -49.27 -8.80 7.89
N MET A 276 -48.87 -9.25 6.70
CA MET A 276 -48.62 -10.66 6.41
C MET A 276 -47.18 -11.04 6.79
N VAL A 277 -47.01 -12.24 7.35
CA VAL A 277 -45.71 -12.85 7.64
C VAL A 277 -45.69 -14.28 7.12
N THR A 278 -44.58 -14.67 6.48
CA THR A 278 -44.35 -16.05 6.06
C THR A 278 -43.78 -16.85 7.23
N THR A 279 -44.40 -18.00 7.49
CA THR A 279 -43.99 -18.94 8.51
C THR A 279 -43.67 -20.30 7.92
N TYR A 280 -42.74 -21.03 8.51
CA TYR A 280 -42.40 -22.40 8.13
C TYR A 280 -42.60 -23.32 9.33
N GLU A 281 -43.38 -24.38 9.14
CA GLU A 281 -43.74 -25.32 10.20
C GLU A 281 -43.64 -26.76 9.74
N TYR A 282 -43.38 -27.68 10.67
CA TYR A 282 -43.38 -29.10 10.38
C TYR A 282 -44.78 -29.57 9.98
N ALA A 283 -44.83 -30.53 9.06
CA ALA A 283 -46.10 -31.04 8.53
C ALA A 283 -46.99 -31.70 9.60
N ASP A 284 -46.39 -32.23 10.67
CA ASP A 284 -47.08 -32.83 11.82
C ASP A 284 -47.46 -31.79 12.90
N GLY A 285 -47.06 -30.53 12.72
CA GLY A 285 -47.25 -29.45 13.69
C GLY A 285 -46.36 -29.54 14.94
N ASN A 286 -45.44 -30.51 15.02
CA ASN A 286 -44.53 -30.65 16.16
C ASN A 286 -43.22 -29.90 15.90
N GLY A 287 -42.86 -29.00 16.80
CA GLY A 287 -41.57 -28.30 16.79
C GLY A 287 -41.72 -26.79 16.71
N ARG A 288 -40.57 -26.09 16.77
CA ARG A 288 -40.57 -24.62 16.68
C ARG A 288 -40.98 -24.16 15.28
N ARG A 289 -41.75 -23.08 15.23
CA ARG A 289 -42.08 -22.38 13.98
C ARG A 289 -40.91 -21.47 13.59
N TYR A 290 -40.61 -21.43 12.30
CA TYR A 290 -39.60 -20.53 11.72
C TYR A 290 -40.30 -19.39 10.97
N PHE A 291 -39.59 -18.30 10.79
CA PHE A 291 -40.11 -17.06 10.24
C PHE A 291 -39.21 -16.57 9.10
N GLU A 292 -39.86 -16.08 8.04
CA GLU A 292 -39.19 -15.15 7.14
C GLU A 292 -39.13 -13.78 7.81
N ARG A 293 -38.00 -13.07 7.66
CA ARG A 293 -37.84 -11.73 8.23
C ARG A 293 -38.90 -10.78 7.67
N LEU A 294 -39.54 -10.01 8.55
CA LEU A 294 -40.52 -9.01 8.16
C LEU A 294 -39.84 -7.70 7.69
N ASP A 295 -39.73 -7.51 6.38
CA ASP A 295 -39.19 -6.28 5.79
C ASP A 295 -40.29 -5.21 5.62
N LEU A 296 -40.31 -4.24 6.53
CA LEU A 296 -41.29 -3.16 6.56
C LEU A 296 -40.97 -2.10 5.48
N VAL A 297 -42.02 -1.43 5.03
CA VAL A 297 -41.93 -0.34 4.05
C VAL A 297 -41.16 0.84 4.64
N ASP A 298 -40.38 1.51 3.79
CA ASP A 298 -39.62 2.70 4.17
C ASP A 298 -40.52 3.83 4.64
N VAL A 299 -40.06 4.58 5.63
CA VAL A 299 -40.73 5.77 6.15
C VAL A 299 -39.97 7.00 5.69
N ILE A 300 -40.62 7.83 4.86
CA ILE A 300 -39.97 8.97 4.21
C ILE A 300 -40.45 10.28 4.86
N TYR A 301 -39.53 11.18 5.18
CA TYR A 301 -39.79 12.49 5.78
C TYR A 301 -39.28 13.62 4.90
N ALA A 302 -39.92 14.79 5.00
CA ALA A 302 -39.46 15.98 4.30
C ALA A 302 -38.11 16.51 4.82
N THR A 303 -37.88 16.41 6.14
CA THR A 303 -36.68 16.95 6.80
C THR A 303 -35.93 15.90 7.61
N GLU A 304 -34.61 16.06 7.75
CA GLU A 304 -33.81 15.19 8.62
C GLU A 304 -34.26 15.31 10.08
N LYS A 305 -34.68 16.50 10.50
CA LYS A 305 -35.12 16.73 11.88
C LYS A 305 -36.35 15.91 12.23
N ALA A 306 -37.34 15.83 11.33
CA ALA A 306 -38.51 14.98 11.51
C ALA A 306 -38.13 13.50 11.51
N LYS A 307 -37.31 13.08 10.54
CA LYS A 307 -36.75 11.73 10.43
C LYS A 307 -36.11 11.26 11.73
N PHE A 308 -35.12 11.99 12.26
CA PHE A 308 -34.40 11.59 13.46
C PHE A 308 -35.25 11.62 14.74
N ARG A 309 -36.30 12.45 14.79
CA ARG A 309 -37.27 12.40 15.90
C ARG A 309 -38.01 11.07 15.89
N ALA A 310 -38.55 10.69 14.73
CA ALA A 310 -39.27 9.42 14.56
C ALA A 310 -38.36 8.20 14.81
N VAL A 311 -37.13 8.22 14.29
CA VAL A 311 -36.13 7.17 14.55
C VAL A 311 -35.88 7.00 16.06
N VAL A 312 -35.70 8.10 16.80
CA VAL A 312 -35.46 8.05 18.25
C VAL A 312 -36.68 7.57 19.01
N ASP A 313 -37.89 7.98 18.61
CA ASP A 313 -39.12 7.53 19.23
C ASP A 313 -39.37 6.03 19.01
N GLU A 314 -39.09 5.50 17.81
CA GLU A 314 -39.16 4.05 17.55
C GLU A 314 -38.11 3.28 18.37
N ILE A 315 -36.85 3.72 18.39
CA ILE A 315 -35.80 3.06 19.18
C ILE A 315 -36.16 3.05 20.67
N ALA A 316 -36.67 4.16 21.19
CA ALA A 316 -37.08 4.25 22.59
C ALA A 316 -38.25 3.30 22.88
N GLY A 317 -39.27 3.25 22.00
CA GLY A 317 -40.40 2.33 22.15
C GLY A 317 -39.98 0.85 22.09
N LEU A 318 -39.03 0.50 21.23
CA LEU A 318 -38.46 -0.85 21.15
C LEU A 318 -37.67 -1.21 22.41
N HIS A 319 -36.85 -0.28 22.90
CA HIS A 319 -36.09 -0.46 24.12
C HIS A 319 -37.01 -0.65 25.34
N GLU A 320 -38.05 0.19 25.47
CA GLU A 320 -39.07 0.08 26.53
C GLU A 320 -39.83 -1.25 26.45
N ALA A 321 -40.10 -1.75 25.24
CA ALA A 321 -40.68 -3.07 25.03
C ALA A 321 -39.70 -4.23 25.29
N GLY A 322 -38.41 -3.96 25.49
CA GLY A 322 -37.37 -4.98 25.71
C GLY A 322 -36.84 -5.63 24.43
N ARG A 323 -37.17 -5.11 23.25
CA ARG A 323 -36.76 -5.69 21.96
C ARG A 323 -35.39 -5.15 21.52
N PRO A 324 -34.44 -6.03 21.09
CA PRO A 324 -33.15 -5.56 20.60
C PRO A 324 -33.27 -4.83 19.26
N VAL A 325 -32.47 -3.78 19.11
CA VAL A 325 -32.41 -2.97 17.88
C VAL A 325 -30.96 -2.72 17.46
N LEU A 326 -30.70 -2.96 16.17
CA LEU A 326 -29.47 -2.54 15.49
C LEU A 326 -29.79 -1.41 14.52
N VAL A 327 -29.16 -0.26 14.74
CA VAL A 327 -29.32 0.94 13.93
C VAL A 327 -28.14 1.10 13.00
N GLY A 328 -28.38 1.07 11.69
CA GLY A 328 -27.37 1.35 10.67
C GLY A 328 -27.39 2.82 10.26
N THR A 329 -26.23 3.46 10.31
CA THR A 329 -25.99 4.86 9.89
C THR A 329 -24.87 4.91 8.86
N ILE A 330 -24.80 5.90 7.98
CA ILE A 330 -23.74 5.93 6.94
C ILE A 330 -22.47 6.62 7.43
N ALA A 331 -22.60 7.65 8.27
CA ALA A 331 -21.49 8.49 8.73
C ALA A 331 -21.36 8.51 10.27
N ILE A 332 -20.12 8.63 10.76
CA ILE A 332 -19.81 8.69 12.20
C ILE A 332 -20.53 9.88 12.84
N GLU A 333 -20.59 11.02 12.16
CA GLU A 333 -21.30 12.20 12.64
C GLU A 333 -22.78 11.92 12.91
N THR A 334 -23.43 11.15 12.04
CA THR A 334 -24.82 10.73 12.19
C THR A 334 -25.00 9.80 13.39
N SER A 335 -24.09 8.84 13.58
CA SER A 335 -24.09 7.93 14.74
C SER A 335 -23.96 8.70 16.05
N GLU A 336 -23.03 9.65 16.12
CA GLU A 336 -22.79 10.52 17.27
C GLU A 336 -23.98 11.46 17.55
N ARG A 337 -24.61 12.00 16.50
CA ARG A 337 -25.82 12.82 16.61
C ARG A 337 -26.97 12.00 17.19
N LEU A 338 -27.21 10.80 16.65
CA LEU A 338 -28.25 9.89 17.13
C LEU A 338 -28.00 9.47 18.58
N SER A 339 -26.76 9.14 18.91
CA SER A 339 -26.33 8.80 20.28
C SER A 339 -26.74 9.89 21.28
N ARG A 340 -26.38 11.16 21.02
CA ARG A 340 -26.78 12.31 21.87
C ARG A 340 -28.30 12.51 21.98
N MET A 341 -29.08 12.07 20.99
CA MET A 341 -30.54 12.15 21.04
C MET A 341 -31.12 11.02 21.90
N LEU A 342 -30.57 9.81 21.80
CA LEU A 342 -30.95 8.67 22.62
C LEU A 342 -30.58 8.85 24.10
N GLU A 343 -29.41 9.44 24.39
CA GLU A 343 -29.02 9.80 25.77
C GLU A 343 -30.06 10.73 26.42
N ARG A 344 -30.55 11.72 25.67
CA ARG A 344 -31.60 12.65 26.13
C ARG A 344 -32.96 11.97 26.33
N ARG A 345 -33.22 10.88 25.60
CA ARG A 345 -34.45 10.09 25.72
C ARG A 345 -34.36 9.01 26.80
N GLY A 346 -33.16 8.77 27.35
CA GLY A 346 -32.93 7.77 28.40
C GLY A 346 -32.79 6.34 27.86
N ALA A 347 -32.47 6.15 26.59
CA ALA A 347 -32.25 4.83 25.97
C ALA A 347 -30.74 4.49 25.99
N PRO A 348 -30.28 3.55 26.84
CA PRO A 348 -28.88 3.11 26.87
C PRO A 348 -28.52 2.42 25.56
N HIS A 349 -27.38 2.79 24.98
CA HIS A 349 -26.96 2.26 23.68
C HIS A 349 -25.45 2.15 23.57
N GLN A 350 -24.99 1.41 22.57
CA GLN A 350 -23.58 1.26 22.20
C GLN A 350 -23.35 1.77 20.78
N VAL A 351 -22.21 2.42 20.53
CA VAL A 351 -21.87 2.99 19.22
C VAL A 351 -20.61 2.31 18.68
N LEU A 352 -20.65 1.90 17.42
CA LEU A 352 -19.59 1.17 16.73
C LEU A 352 -19.18 1.95 15.48
N ASN A 353 -17.95 2.43 15.47
CA ASN A 353 -17.44 3.37 14.46
C ASN A 353 -16.41 2.70 13.52
N ALA A 354 -16.36 1.37 13.43
CA ALA A 354 -15.41 0.59 12.60
C ALA A 354 -13.93 0.88 12.90
N LYS A 355 -13.60 1.20 14.16
CA LYS A 355 -12.23 1.57 14.58
C LYS A 355 -11.49 0.45 15.29
N TYR A 356 -12.20 -0.38 16.05
CA TYR A 356 -11.59 -1.46 16.84
C TYR A 356 -12.32 -2.78 16.62
N HIS A 357 -12.01 -3.46 15.52
CA HIS A 357 -12.74 -4.65 15.06
C HIS A 357 -12.92 -5.71 16.15
N GLU A 358 -11.89 -6.06 16.92
CA GLU A 358 -11.99 -7.07 17.99
C GLU A 358 -12.97 -6.67 19.11
N LYS A 359 -12.93 -5.41 19.55
CA LYS A 359 -13.81 -4.92 20.62
C LYS A 359 -15.25 -4.79 20.12
N GLU A 360 -15.41 -4.29 18.90
CA GLU A 360 -16.70 -4.12 18.25
C GLU A 360 -17.37 -5.47 17.98
N ALA A 361 -16.59 -6.50 17.64
CA ALA A 361 -17.09 -7.87 17.47
C ALA A 361 -17.73 -8.41 18.76
N VAL A 362 -17.10 -8.19 19.90
CA VAL A 362 -17.66 -8.61 21.21
C VAL A 362 -18.99 -7.88 21.49
N ILE A 363 -19.07 -6.60 21.15
CA ILE A 363 -20.31 -5.81 21.33
C ILE A 363 -21.42 -6.33 20.39
N ILE A 364 -21.11 -6.54 19.13
CA ILE A 364 -22.07 -7.01 18.11
C ILE A 364 -22.61 -8.39 18.44
N ALA A 365 -21.77 -9.30 18.90
CA ALA A 365 -22.20 -10.62 19.34
C ALA A 365 -23.21 -10.58 20.50
N GLN A 366 -23.24 -9.48 21.26
CA GLN A 366 -24.18 -9.25 22.36
C GLN A 366 -25.38 -8.37 21.97
N ALA A 367 -25.43 -7.85 20.74
CA ALA A 367 -26.47 -6.92 20.29
C ALA A 367 -27.87 -7.54 20.22
N GLY A 368 -27.98 -8.87 20.22
CA GLY A 368 -29.25 -9.59 20.20
C GLY A 368 -29.89 -9.83 21.57
N ARG A 369 -29.34 -9.27 22.65
CA ARG A 369 -29.91 -9.38 24.01
C ARG A 369 -31.13 -8.49 24.19
N SER A 370 -32.07 -8.90 25.05
CA SER A 370 -33.26 -8.10 25.34
C SER A 370 -32.90 -6.67 25.77
N GLY A 371 -33.59 -5.70 25.16
CA GLY A 371 -33.42 -4.27 25.38
C GLY A 371 -32.13 -3.67 24.83
N ALA A 372 -31.26 -4.44 24.17
CA ALA A 372 -30.01 -3.91 23.63
C ALA A 372 -30.25 -2.93 22.47
N VAL A 373 -29.64 -1.75 22.53
CA VAL A 373 -29.63 -0.77 21.44
C VAL A 373 -28.20 -0.62 20.95
N THR A 374 -27.95 -0.94 19.68
CA THR A 374 -26.62 -0.86 19.07
C THR A 374 -26.67 0.01 17.83
N ILE A 375 -25.78 1.00 17.73
CA ILE A 375 -25.61 1.87 16.56
C ILE A 375 -24.34 1.45 15.84
N ALA A 376 -24.46 1.03 14.59
CA ALA A 376 -23.36 0.70 13.72
C ALA A 376 -23.20 1.76 12.63
N THR A 377 -22.01 2.37 12.55
CA THR A 377 -21.63 3.19 11.40
C THR A 377 -21.23 2.30 10.24
N ASN A 378 -21.79 2.57 9.08
CA ASN A 378 -21.69 1.82 7.84
C ASN A 378 -22.00 0.32 8.10
N MET A 379 -20.97 -0.53 8.08
CA MET A 379 -21.08 -1.96 8.38
C MET A 379 -20.13 -2.39 9.50
N ALA A 380 -19.96 -1.55 10.53
CA ALA A 380 -19.26 -1.94 11.74
C ALA A 380 -19.85 -3.25 12.31
N GLY A 381 -18.99 -4.20 12.69
CA GLY A 381 -19.44 -5.55 13.06
C GLY A 381 -19.63 -6.53 11.90
N ARG A 382 -19.08 -6.24 10.71
CA ARG A 382 -19.07 -7.21 9.60
C ARG A 382 -18.38 -8.52 9.99
N GLY A 383 -18.89 -9.63 9.46
CA GLY A 383 -18.41 -10.99 9.75
C GLY A 383 -18.85 -11.56 11.11
N VAL A 384 -19.45 -10.76 11.99
CA VAL A 384 -19.88 -11.21 13.31
C VAL A 384 -21.38 -11.50 13.33
N ASP A 385 -21.73 -12.67 13.85
CA ASP A 385 -23.11 -13.09 13.99
C ASP A 385 -23.79 -12.47 15.22
N ILE A 386 -25.03 -12.03 15.07
CA ILE A 386 -25.84 -11.47 16.16
C ILE A 386 -26.77 -12.57 16.64
N LYS A 387 -26.40 -13.21 17.74
CA LYS A 387 -27.20 -14.26 18.37
C LYS A 387 -28.31 -13.62 19.22
N LEU A 388 -29.57 -13.99 18.98
CA LEU A 388 -30.67 -13.59 19.85
C LEU A 388 -30.45 -14.20 21.25
N GLY A 389 -30.55 -13.38 22.30
CA GLY A 389 -30.20 -13.76 23.67
C GLY A 389 -28.72 -13.55 24.05
N GLY A 390 -27.88 -13.16 23.08
CA GLY A 390 -26.44 -12.90 23.26
C GLY A 390 -25.56 -14.15 23.14
N ASP A 391 -24.24 -13.92 23.17
CA ASP A 391 -23.25 -15.00 23.11
C ASP A 391 -22.92 -15.55 24.51
N PRO A 392 -23.21 -16.83 24.81
CA PRO A 392 -22.99 -17.41 26.14
C PRO A 392 -21.54 -17.41 26.60
N GLU A 393 -20.60 -17.60 25.67
CA GLU A 393 -19.18 -17.65 25.99
C GLU A 393 -18.65 -16.29 26.45
N ALA A 394 -19.01 -15.22 25.72
CA ALA A 394 -18.67 -13.87 26.12
C ALA A 394 -19.29 -13.49 27.47
N VAL A 395 -20.56 -13.88 27.73
CA VAL A 395 -21.23 -13.65 29.02
C VAL A 395 -20.52 -14.40 30.15
N ALA A 396 -20.17 -15.68 29.94
CA ALA A 396 -19.44 -16.48 30.93
C ALA A 396 -18.07 -15.88 31.23
N ARG A 397 -17.29 -15.51 30.20
CA ARG A 397 -15.97 -14.88 30.37
C ARG A 397 -16.06 -13.53 31.10
N GLU A 398 -17.08 -12.72 30.84
CA GLU A 398 -17.30 -11.46 31.56
C GLU A 398 -17.60 -11.71 33.05
N ARG A 399 -18.45 -12.70 33.37
CA ARG A 399 -18.75 -13.09 34.76
C ARG A 399 -17.51 -13.59 35.48
N LEU A 400 -16.73 -14.47 34.85
CA LEU A 400 -15.48 -15.00 35.42
C LEU A 400 -14.45 -13.90 35.69
N ARG A 401 -14.30 -12.94 34.77
CA ARG A 401 -13.45 -11.76 35.00
C ARG A 401 -13.92 -10.91 36.18
N LYS A 402 -15.24 -10.71 36.35
CA LYS A 402 -15.80 -9.97 37.50
C LYS A 402 -15.61 -10.73 38.82
N GLU A 403 -15.64 -12.06 38.79
CA GLU A 403 -15.32 -12.92 39.94
C GLU A 403 -13.80 -13.00 40.22
N GLY A 404 -12.94 -12.44 39.37
CA GLY A 404 -11.49 -12.39 39.57
C GLY A 404 -10.74 -13.66 39.17
N LEU A 405 -11.36 -14.55 38.39
CA LEU A 405 -10.72 -15.76 37.88
C LEU A 405 -9.84 -15.45 36.66
N ASP A 406 -8.64 -16.04 36.63
CA ASP A 406 -7.74 -15.94 35.48
C ASP A 406 -8.22 -16.88 34.36
N LEU A 407 -8.57 -16.31 33.21
CA LEU A 407 -9.03 -17.07 32.05
C LEU A 407 -7.91 -17.88 31.40
N ALA A 408 -6.63 -17.53 31.65
CA ALA A 408 -5.49 -18.28 31.12
C ALA A 408 -5.31 -19.65 31.78
N GLU A 409 -5.86 -19.84 32.98
CA GLU A 409 -5.83 -21.12 33.71
C GLU A 409 -6.90 -22.11 33.21
N ILE A 410 -7.82 -21.66 32.37
CA ILE A 410 -8.90 -22.48 31.82
C ILE A 410 -8.44 -23.09 30.50
N SER A 411 -8.40 -24.42 30.42
CA SER A 411 -8.05 -25.12 29.18
C SER A 411 -9.11 -24.90 28.11
N GLN A 412 -8.71 -24.39 26.94
CA GLN A 412 -9.61 -24.19 25.80
C GLN A 412 -10.24 -25.50 25.31
N VAL A 413 -9.53 -26.63 25.43
CA VAL A 413 -10.06 -27.96 25.06
C VAL A 413 -11.19 -28.37 26.00
N GLN A 414 -11.01 -28.16 27.30
CA GLN A 414 -12.04 -28.46 28.31
C GLN A 414 -13.27 -27.55 28.13
N TRP A 415 -13.04 -26.26 27.85
CA TRP A 415 -14.09 -25.29 27.56
C TRP A 415 -14.92 -25.70 26.34
N ASN A 416 -14.28 -26.11 25.24
CA ASN A 416 -14.98 -26.55 24.03
C ASN A 416 -15.77 -27.83 24.28
N HIS A 417 -15.20 -28.79 25.02
CA HIS A 417 -15.93 -30.01 25.39
C HIS A 417 -17.14 -29.69 26.28
N ALA A 418 -16.99 -28.81 27.27
CA ALA A 418 -18.11 -28.35 28.11
C ALA A 418 -19.26 -27.73 27.29
N LEU A 419 -18.94 -26.91 26.28
CA LEU A 419 -19.96 -26.35 25.37
C LEU A 419 -20.68 -27.44 24.57
N GLU A 420 -19.96 -28.48 24.14
CA GLU A 420 -20.55 -29.61 23.42
C GLU A 420 -21.52 -30.41 24.31
N LEU A 421 -21.13 -30.68 25.56
CA LEU A 421 -21.99 -31.32 26.56
C LEU A 421 -23.27 -30.48 26.81
N LEU A 422 -23.15 -29.15 26.95
CA LEU A 422 -24.32 -28.26 27.09
C LEU A 422 -25.23 -28.28 25.88
N ARG A 423 -24.67 -28.31 24.66
CA ARG A 423 -25.46 -28.43 23.42
C ARG A 423 -26.23 -29.74 23.35
N GLN A 424 -25.72 -30.80 23.99
CA GLN A 424 -26.40 -32.10 24.11
C GLN A 424 -27.37 -32.17 25.29
N GLY A 425 -27.52 -31.08 26.06
CA GLY A 425 -28.40 -31.01 27.23
C GLY A 425 -27.87 -31.75 28.46
N GLN A 426 -26.56 -32.02 28.52
CA GLN A 426 -25.91 -32.71 29.63
C GLN A 426 -25.41 -31.73 30.70
N ASP A 427 -25.32 -32.20 31.94
CA ASP A 427 -24.77 -31.42 33.05
C ASP A 427 -23.23 -31.41 33.00
N VAL A 428 -22.66 -30.25 32.68
CA VAL A 428 -21.21 -30.06 32.60
C VAL A 428 -20.54 -30.21 33.96
N THR A 429 -21.24 -29.92 35.05
CA THR A 429 -20.65 -29.92 36.39
C THR A 429 -20.26 -31.32 36.87
N GLU A 430 -20.81 -32.37 36.24
CA GLU A 430 -20.40 -33.76 36.46
C GLU A 430 -19.04 -34.07 35.82
N ALA A 431 -18.76 -33.49 34.65
CA ALA A 431 -17.49 -33.67 33.94
C ALA A 431 -16.40 -32.70 34.43
N TYR A 432 -16.80 -31.49 34.83
CA TYR A 432 -15.92 -30.41 35.27
C TYR A 432 -16.50 -29.75 36.53
N PRO A 433 -16.06 -30.15 37.74
CA PRO A 433 -16.58 -29.62 38.99
C PRO A 433 -16.08 -28.18 39.30
N GLU A 434 -15.22 -27.62 38.47
CA GLU A 434 -14.65 -26.29 38.65
C GLU A 434 -15.70 -25.18 38.47
N ARG A 435 -15.50 -24.05 39.17
CA ARG A 435 -16.42 -22.90 39.15
C ARG A 435 -16.71 -22.37 37.75
N TRP A 436 -15.73 -22.41 36.85
CA TRP A 436 -15.90 -21.91 35.48
C TRP A 436 -16.95 -22.67 34.69
N ALA A 437 -17.10 -23.97 34.92
CA ALA A 437 -18.10 -24.81 34.27
C ALA A 437 -19.51 -24.46 34.74
N THR A 438 -19.71 -24.22 36.04
CA THR A 438 -20.99 -23.75 36.58
C THR A 438 -21.38 -22.39 36.02
N VAL A 439 -20.43 -21.45 35.92
CA VAL A 439 -20.67 -20.12 35.36
C VAL A 439 -21.01 -20.20 33.87
N LEU A 440 -20.36 -21.09 33.12
CA LEU A 440 -20.64 -21.35 31.71
C LEU A 440 -22.04 -21.94 31.51
N ALA A 441 -22.41 -22.96 32.28
CA ALA A 441 -23.75 -23.56 32.24
C ALA A 441 -24.84 -22.53 32.55
N GLY A 442 -24.64 -21.70 33.59
CA GLY A 442 -25.55 -20.61 33.93
C GLY A 442 -25.65 -19.56 32.81
N ALA A 443 -24.54 -19.20 32.18
CA ALA A 443 -24.56 -18.25 31.05
C ALA A 443 -25.32 -18.81 29.84
N VAL A 444 -25.17 -20.11 29.52
CA VAL A 444 -25.93 -20.77 28.44
C VAL A 444 -27.42 -20.78 28.75
N ALA A 445 -27.82 -21.13 29.98
CA ALA A 445 -29.21 -21.13 30.39
C ALA A 445 -29.83 -19.71 30.34
N ASP A 446 -29.11 -18.70 30.83
CA ASP A 446 -29.57 -17.31 30.81
C ASP A 446 -29.72 -16.77 29.39
N CYS A 447 -28.77 -17.07 28.50
CA CYS A 447 -28.85 -16.69 27.09
C CYS A 447 -30.00 -17.41 26.36
N ALA A 448 -30.27 -18.68 26.67
CA ALA A 448 -31.41 -19.41 26.12
C ALA A 448 -32.75 -18.81 26.58
N ALA A 449 -32.89 -18.49 27.88
CA ALA A 449 -34.09 -17.84 28.39
C ALA A 449 -34.28 -16.43 27.80
N ASP A 450 -33.18 -15.69 27.57
CA ASP A 450 -33.24 -14.39 26.90
C ASP A 450 -33.58 -14.51 25.41
N HIS A 451 -33.07 -15.54 24.75
CA HIS A 451 -33.41 -15.88 23.36
C HIS A 451 -34.93 -16.05 23.21
N ASP A 452 -35.56 -16.87 24.04
CA ASP A 452 -37.00 -17.13 23.97
C ASP A 452 -37.82 -15.84 24.17
N ARG A 453 -37.39 -14.97 25.10
CA ARG A 453 -38.01 -13.65 25.28
C ARG A 453 -37.89 -12.81 24.00
N VAL A 454 -36.69 -12.73 23.44
CA VAL A 454 -36.42 -11.94 22.23
C VAL A 454 -37.21 -12.46 21.04
N VAL A 455 -37.30 -13.78 20.87
CA VAL A 455 -38.14 -14.43 19.84
C VAL A 455 -39.61 -14.04 20.00
N ALA A 456 -40.17 -14.13 21.22
CA ALA A 456 -41.56 -13.75 21.49
C ALA A 456 -41.87 -12.27 21.21
N MET A 457 -40.86 -11.40 21.33
CA MET A 457 -40.96 -9.97 20.98
C MET A 457 -40.85 -9.69 19.47
N GLY A 458 -40.56 -10.69 18.63
CA GLY A 458 -40.35 -10.52 17.19
C GLY A 458 -38.89 -10.43 16.77
N GLY A 459 -37.96 -10.87 17.62
CA GLY A 459 -36.53 -10.95 17.35
C GLY A 459 -35.85 -9.60 17.18
N LEU A 460 -34.68 -9.60 16.54
CA LEU A 460 -33.91 -8.40 16.26
C LEU A 460 -34.64 -7.47 15.29
N HIS A 461 -34.70 -6.18 15.63
CA HIS A 461 -35.14 -5.14 14.72
C HIS A 461 -33.95 -4.41 14.09
N ILE A 462 -33.97 -4.27 12.77
CA ILE A 462 -32.97 -3.50 12.01
C ILE A 462 -33.57 -2.17 11.58
N LEU A 463 -32.92 -1.08 11.96
CA LEU A 463 -33.32 0.26 11.57
C LEU A 463 -32.23 0.92 10.74
N GLY A 464 -32.48 1.15 9.45
CA GLY A 464 -31.62 1.99 8.61
C GLY A 464 -32.01 3.46 8.74
N THR A 465 -31.07 4.35 9.06
CA THR A 465 -31.38 5.79 9.17
C THR A 465 -31.39 6.52 7.83
N GLU A 466 -30.83 5.88 6.81
CA GLU A 466 -30.66 6.35 5.43
C GLU A 466 -30.50 5.13 4.51
N ARG A 467 -30.67 5.32 3.19
CA ARG A 467 -30.37 4.32 2.16
C ARG A 467 -28.89 4.43 1.74
N HIS A 468 -28.20 3.31 1.62
CA HIS A 468 -26.83 3.28 1.11
C HIS A 468 -26.78 3.52 -0.40
N GLU A 469 -25.57 3.78 -0.92
CA GLU A 469 -25.31 3.94 -2.35
C GLU A 469 -25.71 2.72 -3.18
N ALA A 470 -25.68 1.52 -2.58
CA ALA A 470 -26.01 0.27 -3.23
C ALA A 470 -27.07 -0.52 -2.44
N ARG A 471 -28.02 -1.12 -3.16
CA ARG A 471 -29.12 -1.92 -2.58
C ARG A 471 -28.60 -3.14 -1.85
N ARG A 472 -27.49 -3.74 -2.30
CA ARG A 472 -26.89 -4.89 -1.62
C ARG A 472 -26.42 -4.55 -0.21
N ILE A 473 -25.90 -3.34 0.03
CA ILE A 473 -25.44 -2.90 1.35
C ILE A 473 -26.64 -2.76 2.30
N ASP A 474 -27.75 -2.20 1.79
CA ASP A 474 -29.01 -2.18 2.55
C ASP A 474 -29.48 -3.61 2.90
N ASN A 475 -29.41 -4.53 1.95
CA ASN A 475 -29.78 -5.93 2.17
C ASN A 475 -28.84 -6.64 3.15
N GLN A 476 -27.54 -6.31 3.18
CA GLN A 476 -26.60 -6.81 4.19
C GLN A 476 -26.98 -6.34 5.60
N LEU A 477 -27.39 -5.08 5.74
CA LEU A 477 -27.90 -4.55 7.00
C LEU A 477 -29.20 -5.27 7.41
N ARG A 478 -30.16 -5.43 6.50
CA ARG A 478 -31.41 -6.19 6.76
C ARG A 478 -31.12 -7.64 7.15
N GLY A 479 -30.15 -8.27 6.48
CA GLY A 479 -29.71 -9.65 6.69
C GLY A 479 -29.08 -9.92 8.07
N ARG A 480 -28.86 -8.89 8.88
CA ARG A 480 -28.45 -9.05 10.29
C ARG A 480 -29.56 -9.63 11.17
N ALA A 481 -30.83 -9.49 10.77
CA ALA A 481 -31.97 -10.08 11.46
C ALA A 481 -32.56 -11.27 10.69
N GLY A 482 -33.31 -12.12 11.41
CA GLY A 482 -34.01 -13.27 10.85
C GLY A 482 -33.10 -14.43 10.42
N ARG A 483 -31.98 -14.64 11.12
CA ARG A 483 -31.02 -15.69 10.78
C ARG A 483 -31.55 -17.06 11.21
N GLN A 484 -31.28 -18.09 10.42
CA GLN A 484 -31.71 -19.47 10.69
C GLN A 484 -33.23 -19.63 10.94
N GLY A 485 -34.04 -18.72 10.40
CA GLY A 485 -35.50 -18.72 10.55
C GLY A 485 -36.00 -18.16 11.89
N ASP A 486 -35.16 -17.47 12.65
CA ASP A 486 -35.63 -16.68 13.79
C ASP A 486 -36.55 -15.55 13.30
N PRO A 487 -37.52 -15.07 14.11
CA PRO A 487 -38.26 -13.86 13.77
C PRO A 487 -37.32 -12.66 13.75
N GLY A 488 -37.69 -11.64 12.98
CA GLY A 488 -36.96 -10.40 12.88
C GLY A 488 -37.72 -9.42 12.02
N SER A 489 -37.40 -8.13 12.12
CA SER A 489 -37.93 -7.15 11.18
C SER A 489 -36.91 -6.09 10.79
N SER A 490 -37.12 -5.45 9.65
CA SER A 490 -36.29 -4.33 9.22
C SER A 490 -37.13 -3.15 8.72
N ARG A 491 -36.64 -1.92 8.91
CA ARG A 491 -37.26 -0.69 8.40
C ARG A 491 -36.20 0.34 8.07
N PHE A 492 -36.41 1.12 7.01
CA PHE A 492 -35.55 2.25 6.67
C PHE A 492 -36.30 3.57 6.83
N TYR A 493 -35.58 4.55 7.35
CA TYR A 493 -35.99 5.94 7.47
C TYR A 493 -35.23 6.76 6.45
N ILE A 494 -35.92 7.62 5.71
CA ILE A 494 -35.33 8.41 4.62
C ILE A 494 -35.80 9.85 4.75
N SER A 495 -34.92 10.80 4.48
CA SER A 495 -35.26 12.21 4.31
C SER A 495 -34.99 12.67 2.89
N LEU A 496 -35.78 13.63 2.40
CA LEU A 496 -35.46 14.36 1.16
C LEU A 496 -34.15 15.16 1.25
N GLU A 497 -33.66 15.41 2.48
CA GLU A 497 -32.40 16.11 2.76
C GLU A 497 -31.18 15.17 2.82
N ASP A 498 -31.39 13.84 2.82
CA ASP A 498 -30.31 12.86 2.85
C ASP A 498 -29.41 12.96 1.61
N GLU A 499 -28.15 12.53 1.73
CA GLU A 499 -27.14 12.69 0.67
C GLU A 499 -27.58 12.08 -0.67
N LEU A 500 -28.14 10.86 -0.63
CA LEU A 500 -28.66 10.17 -1.80
C LEU A 500 -29.77 10.99 -2.48
N MET A 501 -30.67 11.59 -1.71
CA MET A 501 -31.80 12.36 -2.24
C MET A 501 -31.36 13.72 -2.79
N ARG A 502 -30.42 14.39 -2.11
CA ARG A 502 -29.82 15.65 -2.58
C ARG A 502 -29.14 15.50 -3.93
N ARG A 503 -28.39 14.41 -4.16
CA ARG A 503 -27.71 14.14 -5.43
C ARG A 503 -28.69 14.00 -6.62
N PHE A 504 -29.97 13.66 -6.37
CA PHE A 504 -30.93 13.32 -7.43
C PHE A 504 -32.26 14.09 -7.42
N GLY A 505 -32.26 15.32 -6.90
CA GLY A 505 -33.37 16.27 -7.08
C GLY A 505 -34.34 16.35 -5.91
N GLY A 506 -33.91 15.97 -4.70
CA GLY A 506 -34.66 16.17 -3.45
C GLY A 506 -35.16 17.62 -3.28
N GLU A 507 -34.37 18.61 -3.70
CA GLU A 507 -34.74 20.04 -3.64
C GLU A 507 -35.99 20.40 -4.47
N ARG A 508 -36.19 19.75 -5.62
CA ARG A 508 -37.39 20.00 -6.46
C ARG A 508 -38.65 19.47 -5.80
N VAL A 509 -38.56 18.30 -5.17
CA VAL A 509 -39.66 17.69 -4.42
C VAL A 509 -39.92 18.50 -3.16
N GLN A 510 -38.87 18.89 -2.43
CA GLN A 510 -38.95 19.72 -1.22
C GLN A 510 -39.61 21.08 -1.51
N GLY A 511 -39.27 21.75 -2.62
CA GLY A 511 -39.85 23.03 -3.01
C GLY A 511 -41.36 22.97 -3.33
N LEU A 512 -41.85 21.81 -3.79
CA LEU A 512 -43.28 21.54 -3.95
C LEU A 512 -43.99 21.32 -2.61
N MET A 513 -43.32 20.66 -1.66
CA MET A 513 -43.90 20.29 -0.35
C MET A 513 -43.86 21.41 0.68
N GLY A 514 -42.83 22.25 0.67
CA GLY A 514 -42.73 23.43 1.53
C GLY A 514 -43.87 24.45 1.31
N ARG A 515 -44.55 24.39 0.16
CA ARG A 515 -45.77 25.18 -0.11
C ARG A 515 -47.05 24.59 0.53
N ALA A 516 -47.02 23.32 0.92
CA ALA A 516 -48.16 22.61 1.51
C ALA A 516 -48.09 22.51 3.05
N GLY A 517 -46.96 22.88 3.68
CA GLY A 517 -46.82 22.95 5.14
C GLY A 517 -46.77 21.60 5.86
N VAL A 518 -46.27 20.55 5.19
CA VAL A 518 -46.21 19.17 5.73
C VAL A 518 -44.75 18.77 5.98
N ASP A 519 -44.21 19.16 7.14
CA ASP A 519 -42.78 18.94 7.46
C ASP A 519 -42.53 17.75 8.42
N ASP A 520 -43.50 17.41 9.27
CA ASP A 520 -43.36 16.46 10.40
C ASP A 520 -44.16 15.14 10.22
N ILE A 521 -44.80 14.90 9.07
CA ILE A 521 -45.64 13.70 8.79
C ILE A 521 -44.94 12.78 7.77
N PRO A 522 -45.00 11.43 7.93
CA PRO A 522 -44.55 10.49 6.91
C PRO A 522 -45.19 10.72 5.54
N LEU A 523 -44.39 10.61 4.49
CA LEU A 523 -44.83 10.80 3.12
C LEU A 523 -45.25 9.47 2.49
N GLU A 524 -46.55 9.25 2.33
CA GLU A 524 -47.11 8.06 1.69
C GLU A 524 -47.27 8.28 0.17
N PHE A 525 -46.17 8.19 -0.58
CA PHE A 525 -46.24 8.25 -2.04
C PHE A 525 -45.44 7.10 -2.66
N GLY A 526 -46.11 6.12 -3.27
CA GLY A 526 -45.44 5.02 -3.98
C GLY A 526 -44.54 5.47 -5.16
N ILE A 527 -44.71 6.71 -5.64
CA ILE A 527 -43.83 7.35 -6.64
C ILE A 527 -42.44 7.64 -6.05
N LEU A 528 -42.35 7.91 -4.76
CA LEU A 528 -41.12 8.31 -4.08
C LEU A 528 -40.19 7.10 -3.88
N SER A 529 -40.75 5.93 -3.54
CA SER A 529 -40.00 4.67 -3.44
C SER A 529 -39.33 4.28 -4.77
N LYS A 530 -40.04 4.37 -5.90
CA LYS A 530 -39.46 4.12 -7.24
C LYS A 530 -38.34 5.11 -7.58
N SER A 531 -38.47 6.35 -7.11
CA SER A 531 -37.46 7.39 -7.33
C SER A 531 -36.17 7.11 -6.56
N ILE A 532 -36.28 6.60 -5.33
CA ILE A 532 -35.16 6.15 -4.50
C ILE A 532 -34.45 4.95 -5.14
N GLU A 533 -35.18 3.92 -5.57
CA GLU A 533 -34.59 2.77 -6.26
C GLU A 533 -33.87 3.18 -7.56
N SER A 534 -34.46 4.12 -8.31
CA SER A 534 -33.83 4.67 -9.52
C SER A 534 -32.60 5.52 -9.22
N ALA A 535 -32.53 6.16 -8.05
CA ALA A 535 -31.33 6.85 -7.59
C ALA A 535 -30.21 5.85 -7.24
N GLN A 536 -30.50 4.81 -6.45
CA GLN A 536 -29.53 3.76 -6.09
C GLN A 536 -28.96 3.08 -7.35
N LYS A 537 -29.80 2.65 -8.29
CA LYS A 537 -29.34 2.03 -9.56
C LYS A 537 -28.41 2.94 -10.37
N ARG A 538 -28.64 4.26 -10.36
CA ARG A 538 -27.76 5.23 -11.05
C ARG A 538 -26.43 5.39 -10.33
N VAL A 539 -26.41 5.37 -9.00
CA VAL A 539 -25.17 5.42 -8.20
C VAL A 539 -24.36 4.13 -8.39
N GLU A 540 -25.01 2.98 -8.36
CA GLU A 540 -24.40 1.69 -8.66
C GLU A 540 -23.79 1.68 -10.07
N GLY A 541 -24.54 2.11 -11.08
CA GLY A 541 -24.03 2.24 -12.46
C GLY A 541 -22.83 3.19 -12.57
N TYR A 542 -22.87 4.33 -11.88
CA TYR A 542 -21.73 5.26 -11.83
C TYR A 542 -20.49 4.65 -11.17
N ASN A 543 -20.66 3.94 -10.05
CA ASN A 543 -19.57 3.24 -9.36
C ASN A 543 -19.01 2.09 -10.21
N PHE A 544 -19.88 1.37 -10.92
CA PHE A 544 -19.48 0.36 -11.91
C PHE A 544 -18.63 0.96 -13.02
N ASP A 545 -19.03 2.10 -13.60
CA ASP A 545 -18.28 2.79 -14.65
C ASP A 545 -16.89 3.24 -14.15
N ILE A 546 -16.77 3.73 -12.91
CA ILE A 546 -15.48 4.06 -12.29
C ILE A 546 -14.58 2.82 -12.23
N ARG A 547 -15.07 1.70 -11.69
CA ARG A 547 -14.28 0.47 -11.57
C ARG A 547 -13.87 -0.08 -12.93
N LYS A 548 -14.81 -0.08 -13.88
CA LYS A 548 -14.56 -0.49 -15.24
C LYS A 548 -13.46 0.35 -15.87
N HIS A 549 -13.51 1.68 -15.73
CA HIS A 549 -12.45 2.54 -16.22
C HIS A 549 -11.11 2.25 -15.54
N VAL A 550 -11.06 2.15 -14.21
CA VAL A 550 -9.82 1.80 -13.48
C VAL A 550 -9.22 0.49 -14.01
N LEU A 551 -10.05 -0.53 -14.23
CA LEU A 551 -9.65 -1.81 -14.81
C LEU A 551 -9.15 -1.66 -16.25
N GLU A 552 -9.85 -0.92 -17.12
CA GLU A 552 -9.47 -0.72 -18.52
C GLU A 552 -8.08 -0.07 -18.66
N TYR A 553 -7.76 0.91 -17.81
CA TYR A 553 -6.43 1.52 -17.79
C TYR A 553 -5.38 0.57 -17.19
N ASP A 554 -5.70 -0.13 -16.10
CA ASP A 554 -4.76 -1.11 -15.51
C ASP A 554 -4.52 -2.31 -16.44
N ASP A 555 -5.49 -2.75 -17.26
CA ASP A 555 -5.32 -3.85 -18.21
C ASP A 555 -4.24 -3.57 -19.26
N VAL A 556 -4.05 -2.30 -19.65
CA VAL A 556 -2.95 -1.89 -20.53
C VAL A 556 -1.62 -2.05 -19.81
N VAL A 557 -1.54 -1.59 -18.56
CA VAL A 557 -0.32 -1.69 -17.74
C VAL A 557 -0.04 -3.13 -17.33
N ASN A 558 -1.08 -3.94 -17.09
CA ASN A 558 -0.98 -5.34 -16.69
C ASN A 558 -0.24 -6.18 -17.73
N LYS A 559 -0.54 -5.97 -19.02
CA LYS A 559 0.18 -6.67 -20.11
C LYS A 559 1.67 -6.35 -20.12
N GLN A 560 2.03 -5.10 -19.84
CA GLN A 560 3.44 -4.69 -19.75
C GLN A 560 4.09 -5.28 -18.49
N ARG A 561 3.36 -5.24 -17.36
CA ARG A 561 3.77 -5.80 -16.07
C ARG A 561 4.06 -7.29 -16.15
N GLU A 562 3.20 -8.08 -16.80
CA GLU A 562 3.39 -9.52 -17.01
C GLU A 562 4.72 -9.81 -17.70
N VAL A 563 5.05 -9.06 -18.77
CA VAL A 563 6.30 -9.24 -19.50
C VAL A 563 7.51 -8.83 -18.65
N ILE A 564 7.45 -7.67 -18.00
CA ILE A 564 8.54 -7.18 -17.14
C ILE A 564 8.77 -8.14 -15.96
N TYR A 565 7.72 -8.59 -15.28
CA TYR A 565 7.84 -9.51 -14.15
C TYR A 565 8.33 -10.90 -14.59
N ALA A 566 7.88 -11.41 -15.73
CA ALA A 566 8.41 -12.64 -16.30
C ALA A 566 9.90 -12.51 -16.63
N GLN A 567 10.33 -11.40 -17.24
CA GLN A 567 11.74 -11.13 -17.54
C GLN A 567 12.58 -11.03 -16.27
N ARG A 568 12.09 -10.35 -15.22
CA ARG A 568 12.75 -10.29 -13.91
C ARG A 568 12.93 -11.69 -13.31
N LEU A 569 11.86 -12.49 -13.33
CA LEU A 569 11.89 -13.85 -12.79
C LEU A 569 12.87 -14.75 -13.58
N GLN A 570 12.95 -14.59 -14.90
CA GLN A 570 13.95 -15.27 -15.73
C GLN A 570 15.36 -14.88 -15.32
N VAL A 571 15.64 -13.60 -15.13
CA VAL A 571 16.97 -13.09 -14.69
C VAL A 571 17.35 -13.58 -13.29
N LEU A 572 16.37 -13.66 -12.37
CA LEU A 572 16.57 -14.19 -11.03
C LEU A 572 16.87 -15.71 -11.04
N ASN A 573 16.18 -16.47 -11.87
CA ASN A 573 16.36 -17.93 -11.99
C ASN A 573 17.52 -18.35 -12.91
N ALA A 574 18.02 -17.46 -13.77
CA ALA A 574 19.02 -17.80 -14.76
C ALA A 574 20.30 -18.35 -14.11
N SER A 575 20.76 -19.50 -14.60
CA SER A 575 22.07 -20.05 -14.25
C SER A 575 23.21 -19.32 -14.97
N ASP A 576 22.95 -18.62 -16.07
CA ASP A 576 23.92 -17.75 -16.74
C ASP A 576 23.21 -16.61 -17.48
N LEU A 577 23.88 -15.46 -17.60
CA LEU A 577 23.38 -14.28 -18.30
C LEU A 577 24.34 -13.75 -19.37
N ARG A 578 25.52 -14.37 -19.54
CA ARG A 578 26.57 -13.92 -20.48
C ARG A 578 26.03 -13.65 -21.89
N ASP A 579 25.36 -14.63 -22.49
CA ASP A 579 24.87 -14.51 -23.86
C ASP A 579 23.76 -13.46 -24.01
N GLN A 580 22.93 -13.28 -22.97
CA GLN A 580 21.89 -12.25 -22.97
C GLN A 580 22.51 -10.85 -22.90
N VAL A 581 23.49 -10.65 -22.02
CA VAL A 581 24.18 -9.37 -21.85
C VAL A 581 25.00 -9.02 -23.09
N LEU A 582 25.76 -9.96 -23.65
CA LEU A 582 26.56 -9.72 -24.86
C LEU A 582 25.68 -9.44 -26.09
N ARG A 583 24.48 -10.02 -26.17
CA ARG A 583 23.52 -9.69 -27.22
C ARG A 583 23.03 -8.24 -27.11
N MET A 584 22.70 -7.78 -25.90
CA MET A 584 22.32 -6.38 -25.66
C MET A 584 23.46 -5.42 -26.07
N VAL A 585 24.72 -5.79 -25.77
CA VAL A 585 25.89 -5.03 -26.21
C VAL A 585 26.02 -5.01 -27.73
N GLY A 586 25.89 -6.16 -28.39
CA GLY A 586 25.99 -6.26 -29.86
C GLY A 586 24.92 -5.43 -30.56
N GLU A 587 23.68 -5.50 -30.09
CA GLU A 587 22.57 -4.70 -30.62
C GLU A 587 22.78 -3.19 -30.38
N GLU A 588 23.29 -2.78 -29.21
CA GLU A 588 23.64 -1.37 -28.94
C GLU A 588 24.79 -0.88 -29.83
N VAL A 589 25.82 -1.71 -30.04
CA VAL A 589 26.90 -1.40 -30.99
C VAL A 589 26.34 -1.23 -32.40
N GLY A 590 25.43 -2.12 -32.84
CA GLY A 590 24.77 -2.00 -34.14
C GLY A 590 23.94 -0.72 -34.27
N HIS A 591 23.22 -0.32 -33.23
CA HIS A 591 22.50 0.96 -33.22
C HIS A 591 23.43 2.17 -33.38
N VAL A 592 24.56 2.19 -32.66
CA VAL A 592 25.55 3.27 -32.77
C VAL A 592 26.20 3.26 -34.16
N VAL A 593 26.55 2.10 -34.70
CA VAL A 593 27.10 1.98 -36.07
C VAL A 593 26.10 2.52 -37.09
N ALA A 594 24.84 2.09 -37.04
CA ALA A 594 23.79 2.54 -37.95
C ALA A 594 23.52 4.05 -37.87
N ALA A 595 23.63 4.64 -36.68
CA ALA A 595 23.43 6.08 -36.48
C ALA A 595 24.54 6.94 -37.12
N HIS A 596 25.79 6.46 -37.11
CA HIS A 596 26.95 7.18 -37.65
C HIS A 596 27.32 6.79 -39.09
N MET A 597 26.77 5.70 -39.60
CA MET A 597 27.00 5.23 -40.97
C MET A 597 25.67 5.08 -41.72
N PRO A 598 24.91 6.18 -41.93
CA PRO A 598 23.62 6.10 -42.60
C PRO A 598 23.79 5.81 -44.09
N GLY A 599 22.97 4.91 -44.63
CA GLY A 599 22.94 4.61 -46.06
C GLY A 599 24.17 3.84 -46.57
N SER A 600 24.38 3.84 -47.89
CA SER A 600 25.43 3.06 -48.55
C SER A 600 26.60 3.90 -49.06
N ASP A 601 26.53 5.23 -48.93
CA ASP A 601 27.57 6.16 -49.41
C ASP A 601 28.61 6.40 -48.30
N PRO A 602 29.89 6.00 -48.50
CA PRO A 602 30.95 6.23 -47.52
C PRO A 602 31.23 7.70 -47.21
N ASP A 603 30.83 8.63 -48.09
CA ASP A 603 31.03 10.07 -47.87
C ASP A 603 30.08 10.63 -46.79
N ASP A 604 28.97 9.94 -46.51
CA ASP A 604 27.99 10.30 -45.47
C ASP A 604 28.34 9.73 -44.08
N TRP A 605 29.42 8.96 -43.96
CA TRP A 605 29.80 8.26 -42.71
C TRP A 605 30.63 9.12 -41.76
N ASP A 606 30.19 9.26 -40.51
CA ASP A 606 30.95 9.90 -39.44
C ASP A 606 31.72 8.86 -38.58
N LEU A 607 32.82 8.35 -39.13
CA LEU A 607 33.68 7.40 -38.40
C LEU A 607 34.33 8.01 -37.15
N ARG A 608 34.52 9.33 -37.12
CA ARG A 608 35.10 10.02 -35.94
C ARG A 608 34.06 10.13 -34.83
N GLY A 609 32.82 10.47 -35.17
CA GLY A 609 31.66 10.43 -34.28
C GLY A 609 31.44 9.03 -33.71
N LEU A 610 31.39 8.00 -34.57
CA LEU A 610 31.30 6.60 -34.18
C LEU A 610 32.35 6.21 -33.13
N TYR A 611 33.62 6.51 -33.40
CA TYR A 611 34.70 6.21 -32.46
C TYR A 611 34.58 6.96 -31.14
N SER A 612 34.14 8.22 -31.19
CA SER A 612 33.98 9.06 -30.00
C SER A 612 32.83 8.56 -29.13
N GLU A 613 31.69 8.21 -29.72
CA GLU A 613 30.53 7.66 -28.99
C GLU A 613 30.84 6.28 -28.41
N LEU A 614 31.44 5.36 -29.19
CA LEU A 614 31.81 4.04 -28.68
C LEU A 614 32.72 4.14 -27.45
N ARG A 615 33.69 5.06 -27.41
CA ARG A 615 34.58 5.22 -26.25
C ARG A 615 33.88 5.63 -24.96
N THR A 616 32.66 6.16 -25.02
CA THR A 616 31.93 6.57 -23.81
C THR A 616 31.52 5.38 -22.95
N PHE A 617 31.31 4.21 -23.56
CA PHE A 617 30.83 3.02 -22.85
C PHE A 617 31.63 1.75 -23.16
N PHE A 618 32.36 1.73 -24.27
CA PHE A 618 33.09 0.57 -24.74
C PHE A 618 34.61 0.73 -24.52
N PRO A 619 35.28 -0.19 -23.80
CA PRO A 619 36.71 -0.08 -23.51
C PRO A 619 37.57 -0.44 -24.73
N LEU A 620 37.64 0.47 -25.70
CA LEU A 620 38.45 0.31 -26.90
C LEU A 620 39.95 0.33 -26.55
N PRO A 621 40.75 -0.66 -27.01
CA PRO A 621 42.20 -0.65 -26.85
C PRO A 621 42.83 0.61 -27.49
N SER A 622 43.88 1.13 -26.87
CA SER A 622 44.60 2.31 -27.37
C SER A 622 45.20 2.15 -28.77
N SER A 623 45.34 0.90 -29.25
CA SER A 623 45.81 0.58 -30.60
C SER A 623 44.74 0.73 -31.68
N VAL A 624 43.46 0.88 -31.32
CA VAL A 624 42.35 0.99 -32.26
C VAL A 624 42.05 2.45 -32.58
N ASN A 625 41.89 2.76 -33.87
CA ASN A 625 41.64 4.10 -34.39
C ASN A 625 40.59 4.04 -35.51
N TYR A 626 39.69 5.01 -35.57
CA TYR A 626 38.63 5.17 -36.59
C TYR A 626 39.14 5.06 -38.04
N ARG A 627 40.40 5.44 -38.30
CA ARG A 627 41.01 5.33 -39.65
C ARG A 627 41.06 3.89 -40.18
N GLN A 628 41.09 2.90 -39.29
CA GLN A 628 41.11 1.48 -39.65
C GLN A 628 39.76 0.98 -40.18
N TRP A 629 38.69 1.77 -40.02
CA TRP A 629 37.34 1.42 -40.43
C TRP A 629 36.94 1.98 -41.80
N ARG A 630 37.78 2.82 -42.43
CA ARG A 630 37.48 3.48 -43.72
C ARG A 630 37.16 2.53 -44.87
N GLU A 631 37.76 1.35 -44.87
CA GLU A 631 37.62 0.37 -45.95
C GLU A 631 36.72 -0.81 -45.56
N LEU A 632 36.07 -0.74 -44.39
CA LEU A 632 35.23 -1.82 -43.88
C LEU A 632 33.75 -1.49 -44.08
N SER A 633 32.94 -2.52 -44.30
CA SER A 633 31.47 -2.37 -44.26
C SER A 633 30.98 -2.20 -42.81
N PRO A 634 29.76 -1.66 -42.60
CA PRO A 634 29.12 -1.64 -41.29
C PRO A 634 29.10 -3.01 -40.61
N ASP A 635 28.70 -4.07 -41.33
CA ASP A 635 28.66 -5.44 -40.82
C ASP A 635 30.06 -5.95 -40.38
N GLU A 636 31.12 -5.60 -41.13
CA GLU A 636 32.49 -5.98 -40.77
C GLU A 636 32.99 -5.22 -39.52
N ILE A 637 32.60 -3.95 -39.37
CA ILE A 637 32.91 -3.15 -38.19
C ILE A 637 32.19 -3.73 -36.98
N GLU A 638 30.89 -4.01 -37.10
CA GLU A 638 30.07 -4.64 -36.05
C GLU A 638 30.66 -5.98 -35.60
N ALA A 639 31.02 -6.86 -36.54
CA ALA A 639 31.63 -8.15 -36.22
C ALA A 639 32.95 -8.01 -35.45
N ARG A 640 33.80 -7.06 -35.85
CA ARG A 640 35.06 -6.79 -35.13
C ARG A 640 34.82 -6.21 -33.74
N LEU A 641 33.87 -5.29 -33.60
CA LEU A 641 33.51 -4.71 -32.31
C LEU A 641 32.89 -5.76 -31.38
N ALA A 642 32.07 -6.68 -31.89
CA ALA A 642 31.50 -7.79 -31.14
C ALA A 642 32.58 -8.74 -30.58
N GLU A 643 33.57 -9.13 -31.39
CA GLU A 643 34.70 -9.93 -30.89
C GLU A 643 35.50 -9.21 -29.81
N MET A 644 35.73 -7.91 -29.99
CA MET A 644 36.42 -7.10 -28.99
C MET A 644 35.59 -7.00 -27.70
N ALA A 645 34.27 -6.93 -27.82
CA ALA A 645 33.35 -6.82 -26.70
C ALA A 645 33.35 -8.08 -25.85
N GLU A 646 33.27 -9.25 -26.48
CA GLU A 646 33.37 -10.53 -25.78
C GLU A 646 34.69 -10.64 -25.01
N ARG A 647 35.83 -10.31 -25.65
CA ARG A 647 37.15 -10.35 -24.99
C ARG A 647 37.24 -9.39 -23.82
N ALA A 648 36.77 -8.15 -23.98
CA ALA A 648 36.77 -7.15 -22.92
C ALA A 648 35.89 -7.59 -21.74
N TYR A 649 34.71 -8.12 -22.02
CA TYR A 649 33.77 -8.61 -21.02
C TYR A 649 34.38 -9.76 -20.21
N ASP A 650 34.98 -10.75 -20.89
CA ASP A 650 35.60 -11.89 -20.21
C ASP A 650 36.81 -11.46 -19.36
N GLU A 651 37.62 -10.51 -19.83
CA GLU A 651 38.78 -10.03 -19.09
C GLU A 651 38.40 -9.21 -17.84
N VAL A 652 37.38 -8.35 -17.94
CA VAL A 652 36.84 -7.60 -16.80
C VAL A 652 36.36 -8.56 -15.71
N ASN A 653 35.54 -9.54 -16.07
CA ASN A 653 34.97 -10.49 -15.11
C ASN A 653 36.04 -11.41 -14.51
N ARG A 654 37.01 -11.85 -15.31
CA ARG A 654 38.16 -12.63 -14.84
C ARG A 654 38.98 -11.84 -13.82
N THR A 655 39.27 -10.57 -14.10
CA THR A 655 40.04 -9.70 -13.20
C THR A 655 39.35 -9.55 -11.85
N ILE A 656 38.05 -9.25 -11.86
CA ILE A 656 37.25 -9.08 -10.64
C ILE A 656 37.20 -10.39 -9.83
N GLY A 657 36.83 -11.50 -10.46
CA GLY A 657 36.69 -12.78 -9.77
C GLY A 657 38.00 -13.27 -9.16
N ARG A 658 39.13 -13.10 -9.86
CA ARG A 658 40.45 -13.45 -9.34
C ARG A 658 40.85 -12.60 -8.14
N GLU A 659 40.62 -11.29 -8.17
CA GLU A 659 40.97 -10.43 -7.03
C GLU A 659 40.12 -10.74 -5.81
N LEU A 660 38.81 -10.96 -5.98
CA LEU A 660 37.91 -11.36 -4.91
C LEU A 660 38.27 -12.74 -4.33
N GLY A 661 38.61 -13.71 -5.19
CA GLY A 661 39.08 -15.02 -4.75
C GLY A 661 40.39 -14.94 -3.95
N ARG A 662 41.35 -14.11 -4.39
CA ARG A 662 42.59 -13.84 -3.66
C ARG A 662 42.32 -13.15 -2.33
N GLN A 663 41.39 -12.20 -2.29
CA GLN A 663 40.99 -11.53 -1.07
C GLN A 663 40.38 -12.53 -0.07
N ALA A 664 39.44 -13.36 -0.51
CA ALA A 664 38.85 -14.41 0.34
C ALA A 664 39.91 -15.37 0.91
N ALA A 665 40.90 -15.75 0.08
CA ALA A 665 42.02 -16.58 0.54
C ALA A 665 42.93 -15.87 1.56
N ARG A 666 43.12 -14.54 1.45
CA ARG A 666 43.87 -13.72 2.42
C ARG A 666 43.12 -13.56 3.74
N GLU A 667 41.79 -13.51 3.68
CA GLU A 667 40.89 -13.34 4.83
C GLU A 667 40.54 -14.66 5.54
N ASP A 668 41.18 -15.78 5.17
CA ASP A 668 40.94 -17.10 5.76
C ASP A 668 39.48 -17.59 5.63
N VAL A 669 38.76 -17.16 4.60
CA VAL A 669 37.38 -17.62 4.33
C VAL A 669 37.36 -19.13 4.05
N THR A 670 36.34 -19.82 4.58
CA THR A 670 36.09 -21.26 4.38
C THR A 670 34.91 -21.49 3.43
N LEU A 671 34.74 -22.69 2.88
CA LEU A 671 33.59 -23.00 2.02
C LEU A 671 32.27 -23.00 2.82
N GLU A 672 32.31 -23.45 4.08
CA GLU A 672 31.16 -23.38 4.99
C GLU A 672 30.70 -21.93 5.21
N ALA A 673 31.64 -21.01 5.42
CA ALA A 673 31.33 -19.58 5.59
C ALA A 673 30.71 -18.97 4.32
N LEU A 674 31.06 -19.47 3.13
CA LEU A 674 30.43 -19.05 1.87
C LEU A 674 28.99 -19.57 1.77
N ALA A 675 28.73 -20.81 2.18
CA ALA A 675 27.40 -21.44 2.15
C ALA A 675 26.40 -20.76 3.09
N GLN A 676 26.84 -20.36 4.30
CA GLN A 676 26.00 -19.74 5.34
C GLN A 676 25.96 -18.20 5.25
N SER A 677 26.58 -17.62 4.23
CA SER A 677 26.70 -16.17 4.10
C SER A 677 25.35 -15.49 3.81
N ALA A 678 25.10 -14.34 4.46
CA ALA A 678 23.99 -13.46 4.11
C ALA A 678 24.15 -12.83 2.71
N ASP A 679 25.39 -12.65 2.23
CA ASP A 679 25.68 -12.16 0.87
C ASP A 679 25.36 -13.24 -0.18
N PRO A 680 24.40 -13.00 -1.10
CA PRO A 680 24.03 -13.94 -2.16
C PRO A 680 25.19 -14.30 -3.09
N ALA A 681 26.13 -13.38 -3.34
CA ALA A 681 27.27 -13.65 -4.21
C ALA A 681 28.16 -14.76 -3.64
N ARG A 682 28.37 -14.77 -2.32
CA ARG A 682 29.15 -15.81 -1.62
C ARG A 682 28.44 -17.17 -1.64
N ARG A 683 27.12 -17.19 -1.46
CA ARG A 683 26.33 -18.43 -1.59
C ARG A 683 26.40 -18.99 -3.02
N LEU A 684 26.37 -18.13 -4.04
CA LEU A 684 26.58 -18.52 -5.43
C LEU A 684 27.98 -19.12 -5.67
N VAL A 685 29.04 -18.55 -5.06
CA VAL A 685 30.39 -19.13 -5.14
C VAL A 685 30.39 -20.56 -4.62
N TYR A 686 29.81 -20.80 -3.43
CA TYR A 686 29.71 -22.15 -2.88
C TYR A 686 28.97 -23.10 -3.83
N GLY A 687 27.82 -22.70 -4.35
CA GLY A 687 27.06 -23.49 -5.33
C GLY A 687 27.88 -23.85 -6.58
N ARG A 688 28.68 -22.91 -7.11
CA ARG A 688 29.58 -23.16 -8.25
C ARG A 688 30.75 -24.07 -7.91
N VAL A 689 31.25 -24.05 -6.68
CA VAL A 689 32.27 -24.99 -6.22
C VAL A 689 31.70 -26.40 -6.20
N VAL A 690 30.52 -26.60 -5.61
CA VAL A 690 29.84 -27.90 -5.56
C VAL A 690 29.55 -28.43 -6.97
N GLU A 691 28.98 -27.60 -7.85
CA GLU A 691 28.70 -27.97 -9.24
C GLU A 691 29.94 -28.49 -9.99
N ARG A 692 31.11 -27.88 -9.74
CA ARG A 692 32.36 -28.24 -10.40
C ARG A 692 33.06 -29.44 -9.80
N LEU A 693 32.84 -29.70 -8.51
CA LEU A 693 33.31 -30.91 -7.86
C LEU A 693 32.42 -32.11 -8.22
N GLY A 694 31.15 -31.87 -8.57
CA GLY A 694 30.17 -32.90 -8.93
C GLY A 694 29.54 -33.59 -7.71
N GLU A 695 30.05 -33.32 -6.52
CA GLU A 695 29.58 -33.82 -5.22
C GLU A 695 29.83 -32.77 -4.12
N GLU A 696 29.15 -32.91 -2.99
CA GLU A 696 29.42 -32.03 -1.84
C GLU A 696 30.80 -32.35 -1.23
N PRO A 697 31.65 -31.34 -1.02
CA PRO A 697 32.95 -31.55 -0.41
C PRO A 697 32.81 -32.01 1.04
N ASP A 698 33.71 -32.91 1.47
CA ASP A 698 33.74 -33.44 2.84
C ASP A 698 33.72 -32.35 3.92
N GLU A 699 33.13 -32.65 5.08
CA GLU A 699 33.00 -31.74 6.22
C GLU A 699 34.35 -31.17 6.68
N HIS A 700 35.42 -31.97 6.58
CA HIS A 700 36.78 -31.52 6.91
C HIS A 700 37.37 -30.54 5.88
N ILE A 701 36.95 -30.61 4.63
CA ILE A 701 37.40 -29.73 3.54
C ILE A 701 36.67 -28.39 3.64
N VAL A 702 35.35 -28.40 3.86
CA VAL A 702 34.55 -27.17 3.91
C VAL A 702 34.89 -26.26 5.09
N ALA A 703 35.40 -26.83 6.19
CA ALA A 703 35.84 -26.11 7.38
C ALA A 703 37.28 -25.53 7.27
N GLN A 704 38.05 -25.91 6.25
CA GLN A 704 39.42 -25.40 6.08
C GLN A 704 39.44 -24.05 5.35
N PRO A 705 40.36 -23.12 5.73
CA PRO A 705 40.55 -21.89 4.97
C PRO A 705 40.97 -22.19 3.53
N ILE A 706 40.42 -21.44 2.56
CA ILE A 706 40.65 -21.63 1.11
C ILE A 706 42.15 -21.72 0.78
N ARG A 707 42.99 -20.91 1.44
CA ARG A 707 44.46 -20.91 1.23
C ARG A 707 45.15 -22.22 1.59
N ARG A 708 44.55 -23.08 2.42
CA ARG A 708 45.10 -24.37 2.87
C ARG A 708 44.66 -25.55 2.02
N LEU A 709 43.68 -25.35 1.12
CA LEU A 709 43.18 -26.40 0.25
C LEU A 709 44.22 -26.83 -0.81
N PRO A 710 44.08 -28.01 -1.41
CA PRO A 710 44.95 -28.45 -2.50
C PRO A 710 44.92 -27.48 -3.69
N ASP A 711 46.03 -27.33 -4.41
CA ASP A 711 46.14 -26.33 -5.48
C ASP A 711 45.15 -26.58 -6.65
N GLY A 712 44.83 -27.84 -6.94
CA GLY A 712 43.77 -28.18 -7.89
C GLY A 712 42.40 -27.65 -7.47
N MET A 713 42.07 -27.75 -6.18
CA MET A 713 40.82 -27.24 -5.63
C MET A 713 40.82 -25.70 -5.55
N LYS A 714 41.96 -25.08 -5.22
CA LYS A 714 42.10 -23.62 -5.26
C LYS A 714 41.83 -23.06 -6.67
N ALA A 715 42.31 -23.72 -7.71
CA ALA A 715 42.07 -23.30 -9.09
C ALA A 715 40.59 -23.40 -9.48
N GLN A 716 39.91 -24.47 -9.05
CA GLN A 716 38.47 -24.63 -9.24
C GLN A 716 37.67 -23.57 -8.48
N ILE A 717 38.07 -23.28 -7.23
CA ILE A 717 37.48 -22.21 -6.41
C ILE A 717 37.69 -20.84 -7.05
N GLU A 718 38.91 -20.49 -7.45
CA GLU A 718 39.20 -19.21 -8.13
C GLU A 718 38.33 -19.03 -9.37
N THR A 719 38.18 -20.09 -10.15
CA THR A 719 37.34 -20.03 -11.35
C THR A 719 35.84 -20.00 -10.96
N ALA A 720 35.43 -20.54 -9.81
CA ALA A 720 34.05 -20.46 -9.31
C ALA A 720 33.72 -19.05 -8.82
N PHE A 721 34.71 -18.35 -8.24
CA PHE A 721 34.61 -16.91 -7.96
C PHE A 721 34.35 -16.10 -9.24
N VAL A 722 35.07 -16.38 -10.32
CA VAL A 722 34.83 -15.71 -11.61
C VAL A 722 33.39 -15.91 -12.09
N ASP A 723 32.91 -17.15 -12.17
CA ASP A 723 31.57 -17.45 -12.69
C ASP A 723 30.46 -16.88 -11.78
N ALA A 724 30.59 -17.03 -10.46
CA ALA A 724 29.59 -16.58 -9.51
C ALA A 724 29.49 -15.05 -9.47
N TYR A 725 30.62 -14.33 -9.42
CA TYR A 725 30.61 -12.87 -9.41
C TYR A 725 30.23 -12.28 -10.76
N ARG A 726 30.55 -12.94 -11.88
CA ARG A 726 30.01 -12.57 -13.21
C ARG A 726 28.49 -12.63 -13.20
N LEU A 727 27.92 -13.79 -12.86
CA LEU A 727 26.46 -13.98 -12.82
C LEU A 727 25.79 -13.01 -11.84
N PHE A 728 26.35 -12.84 -10.65
CA PHE A 728 25.82 -11.89 -9.66
C PHE A 728 25.82 -10.46 -10.20
N ARG A 729 26.94 -10.02 -10.80
CA ARG A 729 27.07 -8.68 -11.38
C ARG A 729 26.09 -8.44 -12.52
N ASP A 730 26.01 -9.36 -13.47
CA ASP A 730 25.09 -9.25 -14.61
C ASP A 730 23.64 -9.22 -14.15
N ARG A 731 23.29 -10.08 -13.17
CA ARG A 731 21.96 -10.08 -12.56
C ARG A 731 21.65 -8.73 -11.92
N GLN A 732 22.57 -8.19 -11.11
CA GLN A 732 22.38 -6.88 -10.49
C GLN A 732 22.27 -5.75 -11.51
N LEU A 733 23.06 -5.81 -12.58
CA LEU A 733 23.04 -4.84 -13.67
C LEU A 733 21.68 -4.83 -14.37
N VAL A 734 21.22 -6.00 -14.83
CA VAL A 734 19.94 -6.14 -15.53
C VAL A 734 18.77 -5.78 -14.61
N LEU A 735 18.73 -6.30 -13.38
CA LEU A 735 17.64 -5.99 -12.44
C LEU A 735 17.59 -4.51 -12.10
N ARG A 736 18.74 -3.85 -11.89
CA ARG A 736 18.79 -2.41 -11.61
C ARG A 736 18.28 -1.57 -12.79
N ALA A 737 18.63 -1.95 -14.02
CA ALA A 737 18.13 -1.28 -15.22
C ALA A 737 16.61 -1.44 -15.37
N VAL A 738 16.13 -2.69 -15.26
CA VAL A 738 14.71 -3.00 -15.33
C VAL A 738 13.93 -2.27 -14.23
N ASP A 739 14.34 -2.39 -12.96
CA ASP A 739 13.65 -1.75 -11.83
C ASP A 739 13.64 -0.24 -11.93
N GLY A 740 14.80 0.37 -12.13
CA GLY A 740 14.92 1.83 -12.14
C GLY A 740 14.08 2.48 -13.25
N LEU A 741 14.08 1.88 -14.45
CA LEU A 741 13.33 2.40 -15.58
C LEU A 741 11.84 2.02 -15.51
N TRP A 742 11.49 0.84 -14.99
CA TRP A 742 10.10 0.44 -14.79
C TRP A 742 9.37 1.34 -13.79
N VAL A 743 10.01 1.70 -12.67
CA VAL A 743 9.42 2.62 -11.67
C VAL A 743 9.15 4.00 -12.29
N ARG A 744 10.07 4.50 -13.12
CA ARG A 744 9.87 5.76 -13.86
C ARG A 744 8.71 5.64 -14.85
N HIS A 745 8.68 4.56 -15.62
CA HIS A 745 7.63 4.26 -16.58
C HIS A 745 6.24 4.19 -15.93
N LEU A 746 6.10 3.50 -14.80
CA LEU A 746 4.85 3.47 -14.03
C LEU A 746 4.41 4.87 -13.58
N THR A 747 5.36 5.69 -13.17
CA THR A 747 5.07 7.07 -12.74
C THR A 747 4.64 7.93 -13.93
N ASP A 748 5.28 7.79 -15.09
CA ASP A 748 4.91 8.50 -16.31
C ASP A 748 3.54 8.04 -16.85
N LEU A 749 3.22 6.75 -16.75
CA LEU A 749 1.90 6.22 -17.10
C LEU A 749 0.80 6.76 -16.19
N ASP A 750 1.07 6.90 -14.89
CA ASP A 750 0.10 7.47 -13.95
C ASP A 750 -0.22 8.93 -14.30
N ARG A 751 0.82 9.72 -14.61
CA ARG A 751 0.69 11.09 -15.12
C ARG A 751 -0.05 11.15 -16.45
N LEU A 752 0.25 10.23 -17.36
CA LEU A 752 -0.45 10.11 -18.65
C LEU A 752 -1.94 9.84 -18.41
N ARG A 753 -2.30 8.92 -17.51
CA ARG A 753 -3.68 8.59 -17.15
C ARG A 753 -4.43 9.79 -16.58
N GLU A 754 -3.82 10.55 -15.67
CA GLU A 754 -4.42 11.79 -15.13
C GLU A 754 -4.62 12.86 -16.22
N GLY A 755 -3.69 12.93 -17.18
CA GLY A 755 -3.73 13.91 -18.27
C GLY A 755 -4.68 13.55 -19.42
N ILE A 756 -4.83 12.28 -19.77
CA ILE A 756 -5.44 11.84 -21.03
C ILE A 756 -6.93 12.19 -21.14
N GLY A 757 -7.61 12.37 -20.00
CA GLY A 757 -9.02 12.77 -19.96
C GLY A 757 -9.32 14.06 -20.73
N LEU A 758 -8.34 14.97 -20.86
CA LEU A 758 -8.49 16.21 -21.65
C LEU A 758 -8.56 15.97 -23.16
N ARG A 759 -8.18 14.79 -23.67
CA ARG A 759 -8.33 14.46 -25.10
C ARG A 759 -9.76 14.19 -25.53
N ALA A 760 -10.66 13.93 -24.57
CA ALA A 760 -12.10 13.80 -24.84
C ALA A 760 -12.68 15.07 -25.47
N TYR A 761 -12.10 16.25 -25.19
CA TYR A 761 -12.51 17.52 -25.82
C TYR A 761 -12.20 17.58 -27.33
N GLY A 762 -11.28 16.76 -27.83
CA GLY A 762 -10.91 16.65 -29.24
C GLY A 762 -11.64 15.55 -30.02
N GLN A 763 -12.75 15.00 -29.48
CA GLN A 763 -13.52 13.89 -30.06
C GLN A 763 -12.72 12.58 -30.26
N GLN A 764 -11.59 12.43 -29.57
CA GLN A 764 -10.83 11.17 -29.54
C GLN A 764 -11.19 10.39 -28.27
N ASN A 765 -11.28 9.05 -28.38
CA ASN A 765 -11.49 8.19 -27.22
C ASN A 765 -10.21 8.17 -26.37
N PRO A 766 -10.25 8.65 -25.10
CA PRO A 766 -9.07 8.74 -24.25
C PRO A 766 -8.38 7.40 -24.00
N LEU A 767 -9.13 6.30 -23.89
CA LEU A 767 -8.56 4.98 -23.65
C LEU A 767 -7.75 4.47 -24.86
N VAL A 768 -8.22 4.75 -26.08
CA VAL A 768 -7.50 4.39 -27.31
C VAL A 768 -6.21 5.18 -27.43
N ALA A 769 -6.26 6.48 -27.14
CA ALA A 769 -5.07 7.34 -27.12
C ALA A 769 -4.07 6.89 -26.04
N TYR A 770 -4.55 6.63 -24.82
CA TYR A 770 -3.75 6.10 -23.73
C TYR A 770 -3.06 4.79 -24.11
N ARG A 771 -3.79 3.83 -24.69
CA ARG A 771 -3.22 2.55 -25.10
C ARG A 771 -2.11 2.70 -26.14
N LYS A 772 -2.27 3.62 -27.08
CA LYS A 772 -1.25 3.91 -28.11
C LYS A 772 0.01 4.51 -27.47
N GLU A 773 -0.14 5.59 -26.71
CA GLU A 773 0.98 6.27 -26.06
C GLU A 773 1.68 5.38 -25.03
N ALA A 774 0.92 4.64 -24.23
CA ALA A 774 1.47 3.70 -23.26
C ALA A 774 2.28 2.58 -23.94
N HIS A 775 1.90 2.17 -25.15
CA HIS A 775 2.65 1.19 -25.94
C HIS A 775 3.95 1.78 -26.49
N GLU A 776 3.90 2.99 -27.07
CA GLU A 776 5.09 3.72 -27.55
C GLU A 776 6.09 3.97 -26.40
N MET A 777 5.60 4.38 -25.22
CA MET A 777 6.41 4.52 -24.01
C MET A 777 7.04 3.20 -23.56
N TYR A 778 6.32 2.09 -23.70
CA TYR A 778 6.82 0.76 -23.34
C TYR A 778 7.90 0.26 -24.30
N GLU A 779 7.77 0.48 -25.60
CA GLU A 779 8.84 0.16 -26.55
C GLU A 779 10.10 1.00 -26.27
N ALA A 780 9.93 2.29 -25.97
CA ALA A 780 11.03 3.16 -25.53
C ALA A 780 11.67 2.69 -24.22
N LEU A 781 10.88 2.19 -23.27
CA LEU A 781 11.37 1.60 -22.03
C LEU A 781 12.28 0.39 -22.31
N LEU A 782 11.84 -0.54 -23.16
CA LEU A 782 12.62 -1.74 -23.50
C LEU A 782 13.96 -1.38 -24.15
N ALA A 783 13.94 -0.46 -25.12
CA ALA A 783 15.15 0.04 -25.75
C ALA A 783 16.11 0.68 -24.74
N ARG A 784 15.59 1.47 -23.80
CA ARG A 784 16.40 2.14 -22.77
C ARG A 784 16.97 1.17 -21.73
N ILE A 785 16.25 0.09 -21.40
CA ILE A 785 16.78 -0.98 -20.54
C ILE A 785 18.00 -1.62 -21.20
N GLN A 786 17.87 -1.97 -22.47
CA GLN A 786 18.95 -2.56 -23.26
C GLN A 786 20.15 -1.63 -23.35
N GLU A 787 19.94 -0.37 -23.73
CA GLU A 787 20.99 0.67 -23.80
C GLU A 787 21.70 0.79 -22.45
N MET A 788 20.95 0.92 -21.35
CA MET A 788 21.52 1.10 -20.00
C MET A 788 22.37 -0.10 -19.57
N VAL A 789 21.93 -1.33 -19.86
CA VAL A 789 22.71 -2.55 -19.57
C VAL A 789 23.98 -2.57 -20.41
N ALA A 790 23.85 -2.41 -21.73
CA ALA A 790 24.97 -2.46 -22.67
C ALA A 790 26.04 -1.41 -22.36
N ARG A 791 25.62 -0.16 -22.05
CA ARG A 791 26.54 0.94 -21.77
C ARG A 791 27.19 0.86 -20.38
N SER A 792 26.59 0.10 -19.46
CA SER A 792 27.10 -0.02 -18.08
C SER A 792 27.88 -1.31 -17.82
N VAL A 793 27.82 -2.31 -18.71
CA VAL A 793 28.45 -3.63 -18.51
C VAL A 793 29.98 -3.58 -18.41
N TYR A 794 30.64 -2.53 -18.88
CA TYR A 794 32.10 -2.37 -18.77
C TYR A 794 32.50 -1.44 -17.64
N LEU A 795 31.55 -0.74 -17.02
CA LEU A 795 31.80 0.10 -15.86
C LEU A 795 32.02 -0.82 -14.65
N VAL A 796 33.26 -0.83 -14.13
CA VAL A 796 33.60 -1.53 -12.90
C VAL A 796 33.50 -0.53 -11.75
N PRO A 797 32.56 -0.69 -10.81
CA PRO A 797 32.52 0.15 -9.62
C PRO A 797 33.84 0.04 -8.87
N GLN A 798 34.54 1.16 -8.67
CA GLN A 798 35.79 1.16 -7.90
C GLN A 798 35.62 0.57 -6.49
N ALA A 799 34.41 0.63 -5.91
CA ALA A 799 34.09 0.01 -4.63
C ALA A 799 34.31 -1.51 -4.58
N LEU A 800 34.19 -2.23 -5.71
CA LEU A 800 34.49 -3.67 -5.80
C LEU A 800 36.01 -3.96 -5.86
N LEU A 801 36.82 -2.97 -6.27
CA LEU A 801 38.28 -3.07 -6.37
C LEU A 801 39.00 -2.36 -5.19
N SER A 802 38.28 -1.54 -4.44
CA SER A 802 38.83 -0.74 -3.34
C SER A 802 38.87 -1.57 -2.07
N GLN A 803 40.09 -1.79 -1.56
CA GLN A 803 40.27 -2.34 -0.22
C GLN A 803 39.52 -1.46 0.79
N PRO A 804 38.68 -2.02 1.70
CA PRO A 804 38.51 -1.33 2.97
C PRO A 804 39.92 -1.21 3.54
N ARG A 805 40.46 0.02 3.60
CA ARG A 805 41.70 0.28 4.34
C ARG A 805 41.49 -0.33 5.70
N SER A 806 42.23 -1.41 5.98
CA SER A 806 42.29 -2.03 7.27
C SER A 806 42.85 -0.99 8.23
N ARG A 807 41.96 -0.19 8.83
CA ARG A 807 42.21 0.33 10.16
C ARG A 807 42.55 -0.90 10.96
N ARG A 808 43.81 -1.01 11.39
CA ARG A 808 44.20 -1.97 12.42
C ARG A 808 43.22 -1.80 13.57
N LEU A 809 42.21 -2.68 13.61
CA LEU A 809 41.52 -3.00 14.83
C LEU A 809 42.60 -3.63 15.71
N GLN A 810 43.10 -2.86 16.66
CA GLN A 810 43.70 -3.45 17.84
C GLN A 810 42.67 -4.43 18.39
N ALA A 811 43.03 -5.71 18.37
CA ALA A 811 42.21 -6.79 18.86
C ALA A 811 41.76 -6.51 20.30
N LEU A 812 40.49 -6.19 20.48
CA LEU A 812 39.81 -6.38 21.75
C LEU A 812 39.26 -7.80 21.72
N HIS A 813 40.11 -8.76 22.11
CA HIS A 813 39.59 -10.03 22.58
C HIS A 813 38.80 -9.80 23.87
N PRO A 814 37.61 -10.40 24.01
CA PRO A 814 36.86 -10.37 25.27
C PRO A 814 37.61 -11.19 26.30
N ARG A 815 38.26 -10.52 27.26
CA ARG A 815 38.77 -11.18 28.47
C ARG A 815 37.58 -11.54 29.36
N MET A 816 37.23 -12.82 29.39
CA MET A 816 36.59 -13.45 30.55
C MET A 816 37.57 -13.40 31.74
N PRO A 817 37.15 -12.94 32.93
CA PRO A 817 37.84 -13.31 34.17
C PRO A 817 36.96 -14.29 34.94
N GLY A 818 37.29 -15.58 34.81
CA GLY A 818 36.92 -16.60 35.76
C GLY A 818 37.98 -16.75 36.86
N ALA A 819 37.50 -16.73 38.10
CA ALA A 819 38.07 -17.28 39.34
C ALA A 819 39.32 -16.62 39.99
N SER A 820 39.07 -15.96 41.11
CA SER A 820 39.90 -16.06 42.33
C SER A 820 39.01 -15.95 43.57
N ARG A 821 39.17 -16.91 44.48
CA ARG A 821 38.50 -17.05 45.80
C ARG A 821 39.29 -16.27 46.89
N PRO A 822 38.86 -16.19 48.17
CA PRO A 822 38.60 -14.94 48.91
C PRO A 822 39.67 -14.62 49.99
N PRO A 823 39.50 -13.57 50.82
CA PRO A 823 38.90 -13.87 52.14
C PRO A 823 38.03 -12.76 52.78
N SER A 824 37.02 -13.24 53.51
CA SER A 824 36.51 -12.79 54.83
C SER A 824 36.10 -11.33 55.09
N GLY A 825 34.79 -11.14 55.31
CA GLY A 825 34.19 -10.07 56.14
C GLY A 825 32.65 -10.07 56.04
N PRO A 826 31.87 -9.90 57.12
CA PRO A 826 30.60 -10.63 57.29
C PRO A 826 29.30 -9.91 56.87
N GLN A 827 28.44 -10.70 56.23
CA GLN A 827 26.99 -10.96 56.46
C GLN A 827 25.90 -9.86 56.60
N VAL A 828 24.88 -10.02 55.71
CA VAL A 828 23.40 -9.98 55.90
C VAL A 828 22.79 -8.54 55.99
N VAL A 829 21.74 -8.13 55.25
CA VAL A 829 20.34 -8.60 55.16
C VAL A 829 19.66 -8.17 53.82
N GLN A 830 18.64 -8.94 53.46
CA GLN A 830 17.63 -8.92 52.39
C GLN A 830 16.93 -7.60 51.94
N ARG A 831 16.32 -7.74 50.74
CA ARG A 831 14.96 -7.32 50.29
C ARG A 831 14.74 -5.92 49.70
N GLY A 832 14.02 -5.94 48.57
CA GLY A 832 12.94 -4.99 48.27
C GLY A 832 13.30 -3.86 47.31
N GLY A 833 12.66 -3.85 46.14
CA GLY A 833 12.83 -2.78 45.16
C GLY A 833 12.09 -1.48 45.51
N GLN A 834 12.51 -0.39 44.87
CA GLN A 834 11.67 0.62 44.26
C GLN A 834 12.51 1.58 43.38
N PRO A 835 11.89 2.29 42.43
CA PRO A 835 12.57 2.99 41.35
C PRO A 835 12.92 4.46 41.71
N GLY A 836 14.13 4.87 41.34
CA GLY A 836 14.65 6.24 41.28
C GLY A 836 15.95 6.16 40.46
N ASP A 837 16.33 7.07 39.58
CA ASP A 837 16.11 8.51 39.55
C ASP A 837 16.14 9.04 38.10
N GLY A 838 15.60 10.25 37.93
CA GLY A 838 15.56 11.00 36.67
C GLY A 838 16.93 11.37 36.08
N PRO A 839 16.93 11.97 34.87
CA PRO A 839 17.90 11.65 33.82
C PRO A 839 19.15 12.53 33.83
N SER A 840 20.26 11.93 33.38
CA SER A 840 21.44 12.63 32.88
C SER A 840 21.09 13.60 31.75
N THR A 841 21.72 14.76 31.80
CA THR A 841 21.55 15.95 30.96
C THR A 841 21.65 15.71 29.44
N GLN A 842 20.51 15.40 28.81
CA GLN A 842 20.19 15.72 27.41
C GLN A 842 18.78 16.32 27.39
N SER A 843 18.60 17.50 26.78
CA SER A 843 17.31 18.18 26.78
C SER A 843 16.32 17.48 25.85
N LEU A 844 15.44 16.67 26.41
CA LEU A 844 14.31 16.08 25.68
C LEU A 844 13.46 17.18 25.03
N GLY A 845 13.22 17.02 23.72
CA GLY A 845 12.36 17.87 22.93
C GLY A 845 10.89 17.70 23.30
N ARG A 846 10.07 18.73 23.04
CA ARG A 846 8.64 18.77 23.41
C ARG A 846 7.81 17.57 22.95
N ASN A 847 8.15 16.99 21.80
CA ASN A 847 7.41 15.89 21.19
C ASN A 847 8.07 14.52 21.39
N ASP A 848 9.20 14.45 22.09
CA ASP A 848 9.94 13.19 22.32
C ASP A 848 9.19 12.28 23.30
N PRO A 849 9.44 10.97 23.30
CA PRO A 849 8.90 10.06 24.31
C PRO A 849 9.32 10.50 25.72
N CYS A 850 8.36 10.51 26.66
CA CYS A 850 8.67 10.91 28.03
C CYS A 850 9.58 9.88 28.71
N TRP A 851 10.61 10.35 29.43
CA TRP A 851 11.60 9.52 30.13
C TRP A 851 11.01 8.53 31.15
N CYS A 852 9.79 8.77 31.64
CA CYS A 852 9.08 7.86 32.54
C CYS A 852 8.58 6.55 31.89
N GLY A 853 8.75 6.37 30.59
CA GLY A 853 8.32 5.15 29.88
C GLY A 853 6.81 5.04 29.65
N SER A 854 6.02 6.10 29.86
CA SER A 854 4.56 6.07 29.77
C SER A 854 3.97 5.99 28.35
N GLY A 855 4.82 5.96 27.31
CA GLY A 855 4.40 6.02 25.90
C GLY A 855 3.83 7.37 25.44
N LYS A 856 3.65 8.36 26.35
CA LYS A 856 3.17 9.70 26.03
C LYS A 856 4.31 10.63 25.59
N LYS A 857 4.02 11.59 24.71
CA LYS A 857 4.95 12.69 24.35
C LYS A 857 5.28 13.52 25.61
N TYR A 858 6.52 13.97 25.74
CA TYR A 858 7.06 14.65 26.94
C TYR A 858 6.19 15.84 27.38
N LYS A 859 5.70 16.66 26.43
CA LYS A 859 4.78 17.78 26.69
C LYS A 859 3.45 17.40 27.38
N ASN A 860 3.00 16.16 27.20
CA ASN A 860 1.74 15.64 27.73
C ASN A 860 1.96 14.78 28.98
N CYS A 861 3.17 14.76 29.52
CA CYS A 861 3.54 13.95 30.68
C CYS A 861 4.33 14.81 31.68
N HIS A 862 5.66 14.67 31.77
CA HIS A 862 6.44 15.31 32.84
C HIS A 862 6.98 16.71 32.53
N MET A 863 6.76 17.27 31.32
CA MET A 863 7.32 18.58 30.95
C MET A 863 6.88 19.74 31.87
N ARG A 864 5.63 19.74 32.35
CA ARG A 864 5.16 20.80 33.27
C ARG A 864 5.86 20.72 34.63
N GLN A 865 6.03 19.52 35.15
CA GLN A 865 6.63 19.25 36.45
C GLN A 865 8.13 19.57 36.45
N ASP A 866 8.84 19.18 35.38
CA ASP A 866 10.26 19.49 35.18
C ASP A 866 10.49 21.02 34.99
N GLN A 867 9.53 21.73 34.39
CA GLN A 867 9.59 23.19 34.26
C GLN A 867 9.34 23.93 35.59
N GLU A 868 8.50 23.39 36.46
CA GLU A 868 8.25 23.92 37.79
C GLU A 868 9.45 23.70 38.72
N GLN A 869 10.11 22.55 38.64
CA GLN A 869 11.35 22.27 39.39
C GLN A 869 12.51 23.18 38.97
N ARG A 870 12.64 23.50 37.67
CA ARG A 870 13.64 24.45 37.16
C ARG A 870 13.39 25.90 37.59
N ARG A 871 12.16 26.25 37.99
CA ARG A 871 11.82 27.58 38.51
C ARG A 871 12.11 27.74 40.01
N GLY A 872 12.33 26.64 40.74
CA GLY A 872 12.56 26.63 42.19
C GLY A 872 14.02 26.85 42.63
N THR A 873 14.99 26.94 41.72
CA THR A 873 16.44 26.82 42.04
C THR A 873 17.27 28.10 41.86
N VAL A 874 16.68 29.29 42.02
CA VAL A 874 17.46 30.55 41.99
C VAL A 874 17.13 31.50 43.15
N THR A 875 17.85 31.33 44.26
CA THR A 875 18.17 32.33 45.30
C THR A 875 19.47 31.85 45.94
N ALA A 876 20.53 32.59 46.23
CA ALA A 876 20.89 33.99 46.08
C ALA A 876 22.43 34.06 46.27
N GLU A 877 23.15 34.94 45.55
CA GLU A 877 24.31 35.64 46.10
C GLU A 877 24.70 36.83 45.19
N ARG A 878 24.87 37.99 45.82
CA ARG A 878 25.16 39.30 45.22
C ARG A 878 26.65 39.62 45.33
N PRO A 879 27.22 40.35 44.34
CA PRO A 879 28.27 41.34 44.60
C PRO A 879 27.82 42.77 44.23
N PRO A 880 28.58 43.81 44.64
CA PRO A 880 28.01 45.12 44.96
C PRO A 880 27.88 46.08 43.77
N ARG A 881 27.05 47.11 44.03
CA ARG A 881 26.64 48.20 43.14
C ARG A 881 27.82 48.99 42.55
N ARG A 882 27.69 49.34 41.26
CA ARG A 882 28.17 50.62 40.70
C ARG A 882 26.98 51.41 40.15
N VAL A 883 26.96 52.67 40.53
CA VAL A 883 26.03 53.74 40.14
C VAL A 883 26.38 54.22 38.73
N THR A 884 25.38 54.48 37.87
CA THR A 884 25.17 55.73 37.09
C THR A 884 24.12 55.57 35.98
N GLY A 885 23.10 56.46 35.97
CA GLY A 885 22.29 56.95 34.83
C GLY A 885 21.40 55.94 34.09
N GLY A 886 20.15 56.18 33.66
CA GLY A 886 19.35 57.40 33.48
C GLY A 886 18.46 57.19 32.24
N LYS A 887 17.19 57.66 32.30
CA LYS A 887 16.15 57.79 31.24
C LYS A 887 15.30 56.55 30.93
N GLU A 888 14.00 56.53 31.29
CA GLU A 888 12.81 57.09 30.57
C GLU A 888 12.61 56.42 29.20
N GLY A 889 11.46 55.91 28.74
CA GLY A 889 10.04 55.84 29.13
C GLY A 889 9.30 55.14 27.97
N ARG A 890 8.26 54.33 28.16
CA ARG A 890 6.81 54.55 27.84
C ARG A 890 6.25 53.20 27.36
N ARG A 891 5.34 52.54 28.08
CA ARG A 891 3.86 52.53 27.93
C ARG A 891 3.31 52.34 26.50
N LYS A 892 2.68 51.16 26.25
CA LYS A 892 1.27 50.90 25.86
C LYS A 892 1.18 49.41 25.44
N ARG A 893 0.54 48.46 26.16
CA ARG A 893 -0.88 48.21 26.50
C ARG A 893 -1.86 48.05 25.32
N ARG A 894 -2.40 46.81 25.25
CA ARG A 894 -3.71 46.34 24.75
C ARG A 894 -3.82 46.24 23.22
N ARG A 895 -4.37 45.17 22.64
CA ARG A 895 -5.39 44.23 23.09
C ARG A 895 -5.05 42.79 22.68
#